data_AF-A0A352ID43-F1
#
_entry.id   AF-A0A352ID43-F1
#
_cell.length_a   1.000
_cell.length_b   1.000
_cell.length_c   1.000
_cell.angle_alpha   90.00
_cell.angle_beta   90.00
_cell.angle_gamma   90.00
#
_symmetry.space_group_name_H-M   'P 1'
#
loop_
_entity.id
_entity.type
_entity.pdbx_description
1 polymer ?
#
loop_
_entity_poly.entity_id
_entity_poly.type
_entity_poly.pdbx_seq_one_letter_code
_entity_poly.pdbx_strand_id
1 'polypeptide(L)'
;MEQKRIDCFVPYESDGQVRDTVSELLADSHVAAVRFLKSDGPGRTQTLEWMASQATAPYILLYTKYDRLRMGYHALHRLLTVADDSGSLMLYADHYVETPQGECSPMPLTDCQLGSVRDDFQMGSLLLIRTAALKEYVAQEHLHHYQHAALYDFRLYVSRQMLPVHLDEYLYTEVERDTRLSGQKQFDYVDPRNRARQLEMERACTRHLRAVNAYLHGDEYDDVDLGKGHFAVEATVVIPVRNRERTIRDAIRSVLGQQANFPFNLMVVDNGSSDGTTEAIDEFAGDPRVIHLVPDRTDLGIGGCWNMAVHDERVGRFVVQLDSDDLYSSPATLQRMVDAFYTEGAAMVIGSYRMCDFKLNTLPPGLIDHKEWTAHNGRNNALRINGLGAPRAFYTPVLREQQIPNTSYGEDYALGLMISRRYRIGRIFDEVYLCRRWEGNSDAALSQDRINRNNTYKDHLRTLEIQARQQLNRSWRHEVSADELDGFFQHELRAWPEAAERYRAVREQVQTRTLAVSEEVELAAQWNPARMVSTGAKVDRQSLAKRPCFLCEKNRPPQQHMLMTEKHFEVLVNPFPILPQHFTIPMRRHTPQRIYPNFSTLRRMAWNMSRSIVFYNGPLCGASCPEHMHLQAGSRGVVPLERDWAIYEKGLKKIYPLTGTQNARMEESGNADPRCGLYLLATYACPVIVIRSLPTEADSELCLRVYKALPTHEGEIEPRMNVVCWRQAGGIGHSDEIVTLVFPRAKHRPDCYYARGEEQLLVSPGALDMCGLLVTPREEDFYRITPERAASILREVTLTPEEVDDVVRKITDVREVNPAADAGRADSQVASGEEPVVQVGITEKPSLRFRLDGTFKAKGELVSGEQLVECVDGCVSWQGALYSTISFVPQSKDNTFSLADVTIGKEFHWERSETQTFGGTLRLIVNRDSLVAINDVPVEEYLTSVISSEMKSTCPTEYLKASAIVSRSWLLTQMHHRRLGEGKPQPPALKRTADSLVRWYDRQEHTLFDVCADDHCQRYQGVSRIGNPAVSEAIRQTRGLALTYGGEVCDARFGKCCGGRTNEFQYCWDNLRVPYLRSVEDKFCDVHDKALLAQVLNDYDLETADFHDWTVQYTQRELHDLVCGHLQMEMGDILALEPVEVGPGGHISLLRVVGREREMTVGKELEIRRMLSHTHLKSSAFTVELLDECGGIPQRVVLHGHGWGHGVGMCQIGAAAMAAQGYDSHDILMHYYTNASVTRIYE
;
A
#
# COMPACT_ATOMS: atom_id res chain seq x y z
N MET A 1 -43.23 -32.13 20.50
CA MET A 1 -42.11 -32.56 19.65
C MET A 1 -41.10 -31.43 19.68
N GLU A 2 -40.10 -31.52 20.55
CA GLU A 2 -39.04 -30.51 20.61
C GLU A 2 -38.29 -30.50 19.27
N GLN A 3 -38.13 -29.31 18.72
CA GLN A 3 -37.51 -29.08 17.43
C GLN A 3 -36.00 -29.30 17.59
N LYS A 4 -35.41 -30.13 16.73
CA LYS A 4 -33.95 -30.22 16.59
C LYS A 4 -33.42 -28.86 16.13
N ARG A 5 -32.56 -28.22 16.92
CA ARG A 5 -32.17 -26.81 16.77
C ARG A 5 -30.66 -26.55 16.77
N ILE A 6 -29.83 -27.56 17.02
CA ILE A 6 -28.37 -27.43 17.12
C ILE A 6 -27.65 -28.35 16.14
N ASP A 7 -26.74 -27.80 15.33
CA ASP A 7 -25.70 -28.57 14.63
C ASP A 7 -24.38 -28.46 15.40
N CYS A 8 -23.87 -29.60 15.89
CA CYS A 8 -22.65 -29.65 16.69
C CYS A 8 -21.41 -29.85 15.80
N PHE A 9 -20.32 -29.15 16.11
CA PHE A 9 -19.03 -29.26 15.46
C PHE A 9 -17.95 -29.56 16.49
N VAL A 10 -17.32 -30.73 16.37
CA VAL A 10 -16.43 -31.31 17.38
C VAL A 10 -15.08 -31.65 16.75
N PRO A 11 -13.92 -31.39 17.41
CA PRO A 11 -12.62 -31.83 16.92
C PRO A 11 -12.55 -33.35 16.85
N TYR A 12 -11.92 -33.89 15.81
CA TYR A 12 -11.79 -35.32 15.59
C TYR A 12 -10.32 -35.72 15.41
N GLU A 13 -9.85 -36.61 16.28
CA GLU A 13 -8.56 -37.28 16.16
C GLU A 13 -8.74 -38.79 15.89
N SER A 14 -9.68 -39.42 16.58
CA SER A 14 -10.00 -40.84 16.41
C SER A 14 -11.40 -41.17 16.94
N ASP A 15 -11.96 -42.30 16.51
CA ASP A 15 -13.26 -42.78 17.03
C ASP A 15 -13.27 -42.94 18.55
N GLY A 16 -12.14 -43.34 19.15
CA GLY A 16 -12.01 -43.47 20.61
C GLY A 16 -12.00 -42.14 21.36
N GLN A 17 -11.56 -41.06 20.72
CA GLN A 17 -11.54 -39.72 21.30
C GLN A 17 -12.95 -39.10 21.32
N VAL A 18 -13.71 -39.22 20.22
CA VAL A 18 -15.03 -38.57 20.11
C VAL A 18 -16.20 -39.41 20.64
N ARG A 19 -16.05 -40.74 20.81
CA ARG A 19 -17.17 -41.67 21.09
C ARG A 19 -18.12 -41.18 22.19
N ASP A 20 -17.58 -40.88 23.36
CA ASP A 20 -18.39 -40.53 24.53
C ASP A 20 -19.07 -39.17 24.35
N THR A 21 -18.32 -38.15 23.87
CA THR A 21 -18.85 -36.82 23.56
C THR A 21 -19.98 -36.89 22.54
N VAL A 22 -19.81 -37.65 21.45
CA VAL A 22 -20.82 -37.79 20.40
C VAL A 22 -22.05 -38.53 20.90
N SER A 23 -21.87 -39.60 21.67
CA SER A 23 -22.97 -40.36 22.25
C SER A 23 -23.81 -39.50 23.19
N GLU A 24 -23.17 -38.63 23.97
CA GLU A 24 -23.84 -37.73 24.90
C GLU A 24 -24.59 -36.61 24.17
N LEU A 25 -23.98 -35.98 23.17
CA LEU A 25 -24.63 -34.94 22.36
C LEU A 25 -25.83 -35.48 21.57
N LEU A 26 -25.71 -36.66 20.95
CA LEU A 26 -26.81 -37.27 20.19
C LEU A 26 -27.98 -37.75 21.07
N ALA A 27 -27.79 -37.89 22.38
CA ALA A 27 -28.85 -38.24 23.31
C ALA A 27 -29.77 -37.06 23.66
N ASP A 28 -29.33 -35.82 23.42
CA ASP A 28 -30.14 -34.62 23.68
C ASP A 28 -31.14 -34.34 22.54
N SER A 29 -32.39 -34.04 22.89
CA SER A 29 -33.50 -33.83 21.95
C SER A 29 -33.29 -32.62 21.02
N HIS A 30 -32.45 -31.65 21.42
CA HIS A 30 -32.19 -30.44 20.66
C HIS A 30 -31.15 -30.63 19.55
N VAL A 31 -30.35 -31.71 19.57
CA VAL A 31 -29.26 -31.91 18.62
C VAL A 31 -29.76 -32.49 17.29
N ALA A 32 -29.50 -31.75 16.21
CA ALA A 32 -29.87 -32.11 14.85
C ALA A 32 -28.83 -33.03 14.22
N ALA A 33 -27.56 -32.63 14.25
CA ALA A 33 -26.43 -33.38 13.73
C ALA A 33 -25.16 -33.12 14.54
N VAL A 34 -24.21 -34.04 14.47
CA VAL A 34 -22.84 -33.88 14.97
C VAL A 34 -21.89 -34.06 13.80
N ARG A 35 -20.97 -33.12 13.62
CA ARG A 35 -20.00 -33.05 12.52
C ARG A 35 -18.60 -32.90 13.07
N PHE A 36 -17.62 -33.41 12.34
CA PHE A 36 -16.22 -33.44 12.77
C PHE A 36 -15.40 -32.36 12.09
N LEU A 37 -14.69 -31.56 12.88
CA LEU A 37 -13.71 -30.60 12.36
C LEU A 37 -12.52 -31.35 11.77
N LYS A 38 -11.96 -30.82 10.68
CA LYS A 38 -10.68 -31.29 10.11
C LYS A 38 -9.52 -30.92 11.04
N SER A 39 -8.34 -31.52 10.82
CA SER A 39 -7.12 -31.37 11.62
C SER A 39 -6.65 -29.92 11.86
N ASP A 40 -7.14 -28.98 11.07
CA ASP A 40 -6.67 -27.60 11.05
C ASP A 40 -7.43 -26.64 11.99
N GLY A 41 -8.51 -27.11 12.63
CA GLY A 41 -9.26 -26.38 13.67
C GLY A 41 -10.01 -25.12 13.17
N PRO A 42 -10.73 -24.41 14.07
CA PRO A 42 -11.56 -23.25 13.73
C PRO A 42 -10.74 -21.95 13.50
N GLY A 43 -9.40 -22.01 13.62
CA GLY A 43 -8.51 -20.88 13.33
C GLY A 43 -8.40 -20.55 11.84
N ARG A 44 -8.79 -21.47 10.94
CA ARG A 44 -8.77 -21.25 9.49
C ARG A 44 -10.09 -20.71 8.95
N THR A 45 -10.02 -19.77 8.02
CA THR A 45 -11.22 -19.22 7.35
C THR A 45 -12.01 -20.32 6.65
N GLN A 46 -11.32 -21.26 5.99
CA GLN A 46 -11.94 -22.41 5.32
C GLN A 46 -12.75 -23.31 6.26
N THR A 47 -12.33 -23.44 7.52
CA THR A 47 -13.09 -24.22 8.51
C THR A 47 -14.41 -23.53 8.83
N LEU A 48 -14.41 -22.20 8.99
CA LEU A 48 -15.62 -21.43 9.26
C LEU A 48 -16.56 -21.40 8.05
N GLU A 49 -16.03 -21.27 6.83
CA GLU A 49 -16.79 -21.38 5.57
C GLU A 49 -17.45 -22.76 5.46
N TRP A 50 -16.70 -23.83 5.72
CA TRP A 50 -17.24 -25.17 5.74
C TRP A 50 -18.33 -25.34 6.81
N MET A 51 -18.10 -24.89 8.04
CA MET A 51 -19.12 -24.92 9.10
C MET A 51 -20.40 -24.19 8.67
N ALA A 52 -20.27 -22.99 8.09
CA ALA A 52 -21.40 -22.22 7.59
C ALA A 52 -22.17 -22.96 6.48
N SER A 53 -21.47 -23.66 5.58
CA SER A 53 -22.09 -24.47 4.52
C SER A 53 -22.83 -25.70 5.04
N GLN A 54 -22.36 -26.28 6.16
CA GLN A 54 -22.91 -27.52 6.72
C GLN A 54 -24.02 -27.28 7.75
N ALA A 55 -24.08 -26.07 8.31
CA ALA A 55 -25.06 -25.70 9.34
C ALA A 55 -26.45 -25.45 8.71
N THR A 56 -27.38 -26.29 9.11
CA THR A 56 -28.80 -26.29 8.70
C THR A 56 -29.72 -25.88 9.84
N ALA A 57 -29.31 -26.13 11.09
CA ALA A 57 -30.06 -25.75 12.27
C ALA A 57 -29.87 -24.25 12.59
N PRO A 58 -30.77 -23.62 13.38
CA PRO A 58 -30.66 -22.22 13.77
C PRO A 58 -29.39 -21.89 14.59
N TYR A 59 -28.86 -22.87 15.31
CA TYR A 59 -27.67 -22.72 16.14
C TYR A 59 -26.58 -23.75 15.80
N ILE A 60 -25.34 -23.32 15.98
CA ILE A 60 -24.12 -24.11 15.92
C ILE A 60 -23.57 -24.26 17.33
N LEU A 61 -23.25 -25.48 17.75
CA LEU A 61 -22.48 -25.72 18.96
C LEU A 61 -21.04 -26.10 18.57
N LEU A 62 -20.09 -25.21 18.80
CA LEU A 62 -18.68 -25.42 18.47
C LEU A 62 -17.91 -25.82 19.74
N TYR A 63 -17.31 -27.02 19.73
CA TYR A 63 -16.34 -27.44 20.73
C TYR A 63 -14.92 -27.31 20.15
N THR A 64 -13.96 -26.86 20.95
CA THR A 64 -12.61 -26.50 20.47
C THR A 64 -11.48 -27.35 21.05
N LYS A 65 -11.76 -28.20 22.04
CA LYS A 65 -10.77 -29.12 22.65
C LYS A 65 -10.96 -30.56 22.15
N TYR A 66 -9.89 -31.35 22.28
CA TYR A 66 -9.91 -32.79 21.98
C TYR A 66 -10.30 -33.64 23.21
N ASP A 67 -10.28 -33.05 24.41
CA ASP A 67 -10.72 -33.68 25.66
C ASP A 67 -12.21 -34.07 25.62
N ARG A 68 -12.61 -35.02 26.46
CA ARG A 68 -14.01 -35.43 26.51
C ARG A 68 -14.86 -34.28 27.07
N LEU A 69 -15.94 -33.97 26.36
CA LEU A 69 -16.96 -33.02 26.80
C LEU A 69 -18.08 -33.79 27.49
N ARG A 70 -18.47 -33.34 28.70
CA ARG A 70 -19.65 -33.81 29.43
C ARG A 70 -20.58 -32.64 29.69
N MET A 71 -21.82 -32.71 29.22
CA MET A 71 -22.81 -31.65 29.37
C MET A 71 -23.42 -31.66 30.77
N GLY A 72 -23.69 -30.47 31.31
CA GLY A 72 -24.48 -30.31 32.53
C GLY A 72 -25.94 -30.67 32.31
N TYR A 73 -26.66 -30.93 33.40
CA TYR A 73 -28.09 -31.24 33.35
C TYR A 73 -28.89 -30.07 32.74
N HIS A 74 -29.62 -30.33 31.66
CA HIS A 74 -30.36 -29.33 30.86
C HIS A 74 -29.52 -28.17 30.30
N ALA A 75 -28.20 -28.34 30.15
CA ALA A 75 -27.30 -27.28 29.70
C ALA A 75 -27.63 -26.75 28.29
N LEU A 76 -27.93 -27.62 27.32
CA LEU A 76 -28.27 -27.18 25.96
C LEU A 76 -29.61 -26.43 25.91
N HIS A 77 -30.61 -26.91 26.65
CA HIS A 77 -31.87 -26.19 26.80
C HIS A 77 -31.64 -24.80 27.39
N ARG A 78 -30.83 -24.69 28.46
CA ARG A 78 -30.49 -23.41 29.09
C ARG A 78 -29.80 -22.45 28.12
N LEU A 79 -28.78 -22.91 27.39
CA LEU A 79 -28.07 -22.11 26.39
C LEU A 79 -29.02 -21.61 25.28
N LEU A 80 -29.92 -22.48 24.80
CA LEU A 80 -30.91 -22.12 23.77
C LEU A 80 -31.92 -21.08 24.26
N THR A 81 -32.46 -21.25 25.49
CA THR A 81 -33.39 -20.28 26.07
C THR A 81 -32.74 -18.91 26.17
N VAL A 82 -31.51 -18.82 26.70
CA VAL A 82 -30.82 -17.53 26.81
C VAL A 82 -30.48 -16.97 25.43
N ALA A 83 -30.09 -17.79 24.46
CA ALA A 83 -29.83 -17.35 23.09
C ALA A 83 -31.06 -16.74 22.41
N ASP A 84 -32.24 -17.32 22.64
CA ASP A 84 -33.51 -16.81 22.11
C ASP A 84 -33.94 -15.52 22.83
N ASP A 85 -33.93 -15.51 24.17
CA ASP A 85 -34.40 -14.39 24.99
C ASP A 85 -33.52 -13.14 24.85
N SER A 86 -32.21 -13.33 24.72
CA SER A 86 -31.25 -12.22 24.57
C SER A 86 -31.06 -11.77 23.13
N GLY A 87 -31.45 -12.59 22.15
CA GLY A 87 -31.08 -12.39 20.75
C GLY A 87 -29.59 -12.55 20.45
N SER A 88 -28.79 -13.06 21.40
CA SER A 88 -27.33 -13.15 21.27
C SER A 88 -26.90 -13.91 20.01
N LEU A 89 -25.80 -13.46 19.43
CA LEU A 89 -25.15 -14.08 18.27
C LEU A 89 -24.14 -15.16 18.67
N MET A 90 -23.63 -15.08 19.90
CA MET A 90 -22.62 -15.98 20.45
C MET A 90 -22.72 -16.04 21.97
N LEU A 91 -22.76 -17.25 22.53
CA LEU A 91 -22.81 -17.49 23.97
C LEU A 91 -21.70 -18.46 24.41
N TYR A 92 -21.27 -18.28 25.65
CA TYR A 92 -20.33 -19.14 26.34
C TYR A 92 -20.67 -19.17 27.83
N ALA A 93 -20.15 -20.16 28.55
CA ALA A 93 -20.50 -20.40 29.95
C ALA A 93 -19.30 -20.87 30.77
N ASP A 94 -19.40 -20.65 32.08
CA ASP A 94 -18.54 -21.28 33.07
C ASP A 94 -18.56 -22.81 32.94
N HIS A 95 -17.48 -23.44 33.36
CA HIS A 95 -17.33 -24.89 33.23
C HIS A 95 -16.49 -25.48 34.36
N TYR A 96 -16.56 -26.80 34.48
CA TYR A 96 -15.68 -27.56 35.34
C TYR A 96 -14.55 -28.18 34.53
N VAL A 97 -13.39 -28.33 35.15
CA VAL A 97 -12.30 -29.19 34.63
C VAL A 97 -12.15 -30.36 35.59
N GLU A 98 -12.28 -31.57 35.07
CA GLU A 98 -12.09 -32.82 35.81
C GLU A 98 -10.75 -33.44 35.39
N THR A 99 -9.87 -33.63 36.35
CA THR A 99 -8.55 -34.25 36.14
C THR A 99 -8.69 -35.78 35.99
N PRO A 100 -7.68 -36.49 35.43
CA PRO A 100 -7.66 -37.95 35.39
C PRO A 100 -7.86 -38.64 36.76
N GLN A 101 -7.56 -37.95 37.86
CA GLN A 101 -7.71 -38.42 39.24
C GLN A 101 -9.15 -38.24 39.78
N GLY A 102 -10.06 -37.64 39.00
CA GLY A 102 -11.44 -37.37 39.39
C GLY A 102 -11.63 -36.10 40.23
N GLU A 103 -10.60 -35.27 40.37
CA GLU A 103 -10.74 -33.97 41.02
C GLU A 103 -11.38 -32.97 40.05
N CYS A 104 -12.50 -32.38 40.47
CA CYS A 104 -13.29 -31.44 39.69
C CYS A 104 -13.08 -30.01 40.21
N SER A 105 -12.56 -29.12 39.37
CA SER A 105 -12.28 -27.71 39.72
C SER A 105 -13.17 -26.76 38.93
N PRO A 106 -13.76 -25.73 39.56
CA PRO A 106 -14.52 -24.71 38.86
C PRO A 106 -13.61 -23.80 38.03
N MET A 107 -14.01 -23.52 36.80
CA MET A 107 -13.37 -22.59 35.87
C MET A 107 -14.32 -21.45 35.49
N PRO A 108 -14.42 -20.40 36.33
CA PRO A 108 -15.16 -19.20 35.98
C PRO A 108 -14.49 -18.46 34.82
N LEU A 109 -15.28 -17.76 34.00
CA LEU A 109 -14.86 -16.94 32.87
C LEU A 109 -15.21 -15.46 33.10
N THR A 110 -14.94 -14.60 32.11
CA THR A 110 -15.15 -13.15 32.20
C THR A 110 -16.14 -12.67 31.15
N ASP A 111 -16.96 -11.68 31.51
CA ASP A 111 -17.85 -10.99 30.57
C ASP A 111 -17.08 -10.29 29.44
N CYS A 112 -17.66 -10.30 28.25
CA CYS A 112 -17.13 -9.58 27.10
C CYS A 112 -17.54 -8.11 27.16
N GLN A 113 -16.60 -7.23 26.83
CA GLN A 113 -16.80 -5.78 26.74
C GLN A 113 -16.07 -5.22 25.52
N LEU A 114 -16.28 -3.94 25.21
CA LEU A 114 -15.67 -3.30 24.02
C LEU A 114 -14.14 -3.48 23.98
N GLY A 115 -13.49 -3.42 25.13
CA GLY A 115 -12.05 -3.60 25.29
C GLY A 115 -11.57 -5.05 25.32
N SER A 116 -12.45 -6.04 25.21
CA SER A 116 -12.10 -7.47 25.19
C SER A 116 -11.47 -7.91 23.87
N VAL A 117 -10.58 -7.10 23.30
CA VAL A 117 -9.97 -7.29 21.98
C VAL A 117 -8.71 -8.15 22.01
N ARG A 118 -8.23 -8.56 23.18
CA ARG A 118 -7.05 -9.44 23.29
C ARG A 118 -7.30 -10.80 22.65
N ASP A 119 -6.26 -11.35 22.02
CA ASP A 119 -6.32 -12.64 21.31
C ASP A 119 -6.24 -13.86 22.24
N ASP A 120 -5.90 -13.65 23.51
CA ASP A 120 -5.96 -14.63 24.59
C ASP A 120 -7.25 -14.55 25.43
N PHE A 121 -8.28 -13.82 24.97
CA PHE A 121 -9.57 -13.75 25.66
C PHE A 121 -10.23 -15.13 25.75
N GLN A 122 -10.49 -15.60 26.97
CA GLN A 122 -11.03 -16.93 27.22
C GLN A 122 -12.56 -16.91 27.19
N MET A 123 -13.15 -17.65 26.25
CA MET A 123 -14.59 -17.93 26.17
C MET A 123 -14.91 -19.39 26.52
N GLY A 124 -13.98 -20.09 27.19
CA GLY A 124 -14.06 -21.54 27.38
C GLY A 124 -13.88 -22.29 26.05
N SER A 125 -14.12 -23.60 26.06
CA SER A 125 -13.95 -24.43 24.87
C SER A 125 -15.25 -24.71 24.10
N LEU A 126 -16.41 -24.40 24.68
CA LEU A 126 -17.74 -24.63 24.10
C LEU A 126 -18.44 -23.30 23.80
N LEU A 127 -18.80 -23.08 22.53
CA LEU A 127 -19.47 -21.87 22.05
C LEU A 127 -20.80 -22.22 21.39
N LEU A 128 -21.89 -21.56 21.79
CA LEU A 128 -23.16 -21.59 21.06
C LEU A 128 -23.25 -20.37 20.14
N ILE A 129 -23.34 -20.59 18.83
CA ILE A 129 -23.26 -19.55 17.79
C ILE A 129 -24.58 -19.56 17.00
N ARG A 130 -25.14 -18.38 16.73
CA ARG A 130 -26.28 -18.25 15.82
C ARG A 130 -25.80 -18.50 14.38
N THR A 131 -26.37 -19.48 13.70
CA THR A 131 -25.94 -19.90 12.35
C THR A 131 -25.93 -18.74 11.35
N ALA A 132 -26.91 -17.84 11.45
CA ALA A 132 -27.00 -16.65 10.60
C ALA A 132 -25.78 -15.72 10.75
N ALA A 133 -25.26 -15.55 11.97
CA ALA A 133 -24.10 -14.69 12.21
C ALA A 133 -22.83 -15.23 11.55
N LEU A 134 -22.62 -16.55 11.60
CA LEU A 134 -21.49 -17.18 10.92
C LEU A 134 -21.64 -17.08 9.39
N LYS A 135 -22.85 -17.32 8.87
CA LYS A 135 -23.15 -17.19 7.43
C LYS A 135 -22.93 -15.78 6.91
N GLU A 136 -23.36 -14.77 7.66
CA GLU A 136 -23.14 -13.37 7.30
C GLU A 136 -21.65 -13.02 7.35
N TYR A 137 -20.93 -13.46 8.38
CA TYR A 137 -19.48 -13.27 8.47
C TYR A 137 -18.74 -13.85 7.26
N VAL A 138 -19.05 -15.09 6.85
CA VAL A 138 -18.35 -15.71 5.70
C VAL A 138 -18.79 -15.15 4.35
N ALA A 139 -19.93 -14.45 4.28
CA ALA A 139 -20.45 -13.84 3.06
C ALA A 139 -19.90 -12.44 2.78
N GLN A 140 -19.00 -11.91 3.62
CA GLN A 140 -18.38 -10.60 3.40
C GLN A 140 -17.56 -10.58 2.10
N GLU A 141 -17.79 -9.56 1.27
CA GLU A 141 -17.09 -9.36 -0.03
C GLU A 141 -15.56 -9.33 0.09
N HIS A 142 -15.05 -8.87 1.23
CA HIS A 142 -13.63 -8.82 1.56
C HIS A 142 -13.29 -9.63 2.81
N LEU A 143 -13.82 -10.86 2.91
CA LEU A 143 -13.42 -11.79 3.95
C LEU A 143 -11.93 -12.12 3.80
N HIS A 144 -11.14 -11.86 4.84
CA HIS A 144 -9.73 -12.21 4.81
C HIS A 144 -9.52 -13.70 5.09
N HIS A 145 -8.62 -14.32 4.32
CA HIS A 145 -8.21 -15.69 4.54
C HIS A 145 -7.12 -15.75 5.61
N TYR A 146 -7.46 -16.35 6.75
CA TYR A 146 -6.57 -16.60 7.88
C TYR A 146 -6.27 -18.10 8.01
N GLN A 147 -5.06 -18.42 8.45
CA GLN A 147 -4.65 -19.77 8.83
C GLN A 147 -4.81 -20.03 10.34
N HIS A 148 -4.87 -18.99 11.15
CA HIS A 148 -4.89 -19.08 12.61
C HIS A 148 -5.88 -18.13 13.29
N ALA A 149 -6.21 -16.98 12.68
CA ALA A 149 -7.00 -15.93 13.34
C ALA A 149 -8.49 -15.92 12.99
N ALA A 150 -9.03 -16.87 12.23
CA ALA A 150 -10.42 -16.80 11.72
C ALA A 150 -11.48 -16.77 12.84
N LEU A 151 -11.39 -17.66 13.85
CA LEU A 151 -12.32 -17.65 14.99
C LEU A 151 -12.20 -16.36 15.81
N TYR A 152 -11.00 -15.79 15.91
CA TYR A 152 -10.75 -14.53 16.60
C TYR A 152 -11.34 -13.33 15.82
N ASP A 153 -11.13 -13.25 14.50
CA ASP A 153 -11.75 -12.22 13.65
C ASP A 153 -13.28 -12.35 13.63
N PHE A 154 -13.82 -13.58 13.63
CA PHE A 154 -15.27 -13.81 13.74
C PHE A 154 -15.83 -13.32 15.08
N ARG A 155 -15.17 -13.62 16.21
CA ARG A 155 -15.56 -13.08 17.53
C ARG A 155 -15.55 -11.55 17.53
N LEU A 156 -14.50 -10.95 16.96
CA LEU A 156 -14.39 -9.49 16.82
C LEU A 156 -15.47 -8.92 15.89
N TYR A 157 -15.86 -9.63 14.84
CA TYR A 157 -16.97 -9.27 13.97
C TYR A 157 -18.30 -9.26 14.74
N VAL A 158 -18.59 -10.34 15.48
CA VAL A 158 -19.78 -10.44 16.33
C VAL A 158 -19.84 -9.27 17.30
N SER A 159 -18.73 -8.97 18.00
CA SER A 159 -18.65 -7.88 18.98
C SER A 159 -18.96 -6.48 18.43
N ARG A 160 -18.87 -6.25 17.11
CA ARG A 160 -19.23 -4.98 16.46
C ARG A 160 -20.75 -4.81 16.35
N GLN A 161 -21.48 -5.92 16.31
CA GLN A 161 -22.94 -5.93 16.25
C GLN A 161 -23.52 -6.04 17.66
N MET A 162 -23.08 -7.03 18.42
CA MET A 162 -23.51 -7.33 19.78
C MET A 162 -22.42 -8.08 20.53
N LEU A 163 -22.16 -7.72 21.78
CA LEU A 163 -21.17 -8.42 22.60
C LEU A 163 -21.60 -9.87 22.85
N PRO A 164 -20.70 -10.85 22.74
CA PRO A 164 -20.96 -12.22 23.19
C PRO A 164 -21.47 -12.27 24.63
N VAL A 165 -22.46 -13.13 24.87
CA VAL A 165 -23.10 -13.26 26.19
C VAL A 165 -22.44 -14.39 26.98
N HIS A 166 -22.03 -14.06 28.20
CA HIS A 166 -21.50 -14.99 29.18
C HIS A 166 -22.61 -15.46 30.12
N LEU A 167 -22.67 -16.76 30.41
CA LEU A 167 -23.46 -17.31 31.50
C LEU A 167 -22.53 -17.72 32.64
N ASP A 168 -22.69 -17.10 33.80
CA ASP A 168 -22.01 -17.42 35.07
C ASP A 168 -22.58 -18.69 35.72
N GLU A 169 -22.86 -19.70 34.88
CA GLU A 169 -23.43 -20.99 35.22
C GLU A 169 -22.48 -22.09 34.72
N TYR A 170 -22.17 -23.06 35.57
CA TYR A 170 -21.27 -24.16 35.22
C TYR A 170 -21.98 -25.22 34.37
N LEU A 171 -22.01 -25.02 33.05
CA LEU A 171 -22.89 -25.76 32.14
C LEU A 171 -22.24 -26.99 31.46
N TYR A 172 -20.93 -27.18 31.58
CA TYR A 172 -20.24 -28.37 31.06
C TYR A 172 -18.99 -28.72 31.88
N THR A 173 -18.49 -29.94 31.70
CA THR A 173 -17.22 -30.41 32.25
C THR A 173 -16.30 -30.84 31.12
N GLU A 174 -15.05 -30.38 31.18
CA GLU A 174 -13.93 -30.88 30.38
C GLU A 174 -13.22 -31.98 31.18
N VAL A 175 -13.18 -33.21 30.64
CA VAL A 175 -12.50 -34.34 31.30
C VAL A 175 -11.13 -34.51 30.66
N GLU A 176 -10.12 -33.91 31.29
CA GLU A 176 -8.75 -33.86 30.77
C GLU A 176 -8.08 -35.24 30.80
N ARG A 177 -7.37 -35.58 29.73
CA ARG A 177 -6.54 -36.81 29.66
C ARG A 177 -5.04 -36.54 29.81
N ASP A 178 -4.64 -35.28 29.82
CA ASP A 178 -3.24 -34.83 29.86
C ASP A 178 -2.78 -34.58 31.30
N THR A 179 -1.60 -35.08 31.67
CA THR A 179 -1.03 -35.00 33.03
C THR A 179 0.07 -33.94 33.18
N ARG A 180 0.28 -33.10 32.15
CA ARG A 180 1.30 -32.05 32.17
C ARG A 180 0.89 -30.84 33.04
N LEU A 181 1.84 -30.33 33.84
CA LEU A 181 1.65 -29.17 34.74
C LEU A 181 1.34 -27.86 33.97
N SER A 182 0.37 -27.09 34.44
CA SER A 182 -0.14 -25.84 33.83
C SER A 182 0.91 -24.74 33.62
N GLY A 183 1.96 -24.69 34.43
CA GLY A 183 2.99 -23.66 34.41
C GLY A 183 3.84 -23.58 33.13
N GLN A 184 3.82 -24.60 32.27
CA GLN A 184 4.54 -24.59 30.99
C GLN A 184 3.79 -23.88 29.84
N LYS A 185 2.49 -23.56 30.00
CA LYS A 185 1.65 -22.96 28.93
C LYS A 185 1.59 -21.43 28.95
N GLN A 186 2.10 -20.78 30.01
CA GLN A 186 1.90 -19.35 30.28
C GLN A 186 2.63 -18.40 29.29
N PHE A 187 3.57 -18.91 28.49
CA PHE A 187 4.42 -18.11 27.58
C PHE A 187 4.32 -18.51 26.10
N ASP A 188 3.35 -19.35 25.73
CA ASP A 188 3.20 -19.79 24.33
C ASP A 188 2.94 -18.63 23.35
N TYR A 189 2.42 -17.50 23.83
CA TYR A 189 2.18 -16.31 23.01
C TYR A 189 3.44 -15.53 22.64
N VAL A 190 4.56 -15.71 23.36
CA VAL A 190 5.87 -15.06 23.09
C VAL A 190 6.86 -16.01 22.41
N ASP A 191 6.43 -17.22 22.06
CA ASP A 191 7.24 -18.18 21.31
C ASP A 191 7.50 -17.68 19.87
N PRO A 192 8.77 -17.52 19.44
CA PRO A 192 9.13 -17.13 18.08
C PRO A 192 8.52 -18.06 17.00
N ARG A 193 8.25 -19.33 17.34
CA ARG A 193 7.62 -20.32 16.45
C ARG A 193 6.17 -19.95 16.09
N ASN A 194 5.53 -19.05 16.84
CA ASN A 194 4.16 -18.58 16.64
C ASN A 194 4.06 -17.23 15.92
N ARG A 195 5.15 -16.71 15.33
CA ARG A 195 5.16 -15.37 14.70
C ARG A 195 4.12 -15.20 13.60
N ALA A 196 3.90 -16.22 12.75
CA ALA A 196 2.88 -16.18 11.71
C ALA A 196 1.47 -16.00 12.30
N ARG A 197 1.15 -16.75 13.37
CA ARG A 197 -0.11 -16.60 14.13
C ARG A 197 -0.22 -15.20 14.74
N GLN A 198 0.82 -14.67 15.37
CA GLN A 198 0.79 -13.33 15.96
C GLN A 198 0.50 -12.24 14.92
N LEU A 199 1.13 -12.33 13.74
CA LEU A 199 0.90 -11.38 12.64
C LEU A 199 -0.54 -11.42 12.14
N GLU A 200 -1.17 -12.60 12.06
CA GLU A 200 -2.58 -12.71 11.71
C GLU A 200 -3.50 -12.13 12.79
N MET A 201 -3.23 -12.40 14.07
CA MET A 201 -4.01 -11.83 15.18
C MET A 201 -3.90 -10.30 15.22
N GLU A 202 -2.71 -9.76 14.96
CA GLU A 202 -2.50 -8.31 14.84
C GLU A 202 -3.30 -7.71 13.68
N ARG A 203 -3.32 -8.37 12.51
CA ARG A 203 -4.11 -7.94 11.34
C ARG A 203 -5.61 -7.93 11.66
N ALA A 204 -6.13 -8.97 12.28
CA ALA A 204 -7.54 -9.07 12.68
C ALA A 204 -7.92 -7.97 13.70
N CYS A 205 -7.09 -7.76 14.73
CA CYS A 205 -7.29 -6.69 15.71
C CYS A 205 -7.26 -5.30 15.05
N THR A 206 -6.30 -5.04 14.16
CA THR A 206 -6.15 -3.77 13.44
C THR A 206 -7.37 -3.48 12.57
N ARG A 207 -7.89 -4.49 11.85
CA ARG A 207 -9.14 -4.37 11.07
C ARG A 207 -10.32 -4.04 11.96
N HIS A 208 -10.43 -4.70 13.12
CA HIS A 208 -11.48 -4.40 14.09
C HIS A 208 -11.39 -2.95 14.58
N LEU A 209 -10.21 -2.48 14.98
CA LEU A 209 -10.01 -1.09 15.42
C LEU A 209 -10.37 -0.06 14.34
N ARG A 210 -10.09 -0.35 13.07
CA ARG A 210 -10.53 0.49 11.94
C ARG A 210 -12.05 0.51 11.81
N ALA A 211 -12.69 -0.65 11.86
CA ALA A 211 -14.14 -0.79 11.76
C ALA A 211 -14.87 -0.04 12.89
N VAL A 212 -14.31 -0.02 14.10
CA VAL A 212 -14.90 0.72 15.24
C VAL A 212 -14.37 2.14 15.39
N ASN A 213 -13.68 2.71 14.39
CA ASN A 213 -13.11 4.07 14.43
C ASN A 213 -12.16 4.34 15.63
N ALA A 214 -11.42 3.34 16.09
CA ALA A 214 -10.46 3.43 17.19
C ALA A 214 -8.99 3.20 16.74
N TYR A 215 -8.75 2.97 15.45
CA TYR A 215 -7.41 2.88 14.89
C TYR A 215 -6.72 4.25 14.92
N LEU A 216 -5.43 4.26 15.25
CA LEU A 216 -4.59 5.45 15.22
C LEU A 216 -3.35 5.19 14.34
N HIS A 217 -3.02 6.07 13.38
CA HIS A 217 -1.95 5.83 12.39
C HIS A 217 -0.53 5.86 12.97
N GLY A 218 0.38 4.97 12.59
CA GLY A 218 1.70 4.83 13.21
C GLY A 218 2.56 6.09 13.29
N ASP A 219 2.38 7.04 12.39
CA ASP A 219 3.19 8.26 12.37
C ASP A 219 2.59 9.41 13.18
N GLU A 220 1.34 9.31 13.68
CA GLU A 220 0.56 10.43 14.26
C GLU A 220 0.69 10.57 15.79
N TYR A 221 1.72 11.29 16.24
CA TYR A 221 1.99 11.73 17.61
C TYR A 221 2.10 13.27 17.74
N ASP A 222 1.85 13.76 18.95
CA ASP A 222 2.22 15.08 19.45
C ASP A 222 3.72 15.09 19.80
N ASP A 223 4.41 16.19 19.50
CA ASP A 223 5.82 16.36 19.86
C ASP A 223 5.99 16.63 21.37
N VAL A 224 7.09 16.16 21.93
CA VAL A 224 7.46 16.44 23.32
C VAL A 224 8.67 17.35 23.38
N ASP A 225 8.54 18.49 24.08
CA ASP A 225 9.66 19.34 24.42
C ASP A 225 10.35 18.81 25.69
N LEU A 226 11.39 18.01 25.48
CA LEU A 226 12.21 17.43 26.56
C LEU A 226 13.05 18.46 27.32
N GLY A 227 13.25 19.66 26.75
CA GLY A 227 13.98 20.75 27.41
C GLY A 227 13.13 21.55 28.40
N LYS A 228 11.80 21.36 28.40
CA LYS A 228 10.87 22.12 29.24
C LYS A 228 11.05 21.79 30.74
N GLY A 229 11.03 22.82 31.58
CA GLY A 229 11.08 22.69 33.04
C GLY A 229 12.51 22.59 33.62
N HIS A 230 12.63 22.96 34.89
CA HIS A 230 13.87 22.90 35.66
C HIS A 230 13.85 21.70 36.61
N PHE A 231 14.87 20.85 36.54
CA PHE A 231 15.03 19.64 37.36
C PHE A 231 16.45 19.59 37.91
N ALA A 232 16.61 19.22 39.18
CA ALA A 232 17.92 19.15 39.84
C ALA A 232 18.76 17.95 39.37
N VAL A 233 18.09 16.87 38.95
CA VAL A 233 18.71 15.67 38.39
C VAL A 233 18.03 15.30 37.07
N GLU A 234 18.75 14.58 36.23
CA GLU A 234 18.26 14.19 34.91
C GLU A 234 17.29 13.00 35.02
N ALA A 235 17.61 12.04 35.90
CA ALA A 235 16.78 10.86 36.11
C ALA A 235 16.54 10.55 37.59
N THR A 236 15.36 10.01 37.89
CA THR A 236 15.04 9.38 39.17
C THR A 236 14.63 7.94 38.92
N VAL A 237 15.27 7.00 39.61
CA VAL A 237 14.76 5.63 39.68
C VAL A 237 13.72 5.57 40.80
N VAL A 238 12.54 5.02 40.53
CA VAL A 238 11.47 4.87 41.53
C VAL A 238 11.23 3.40 41.83
N ILE A 239 11.26 3.07 43.12
CA ILE A 239 10.99 1.73 43.65
C ILE A 239 9.82 1.80 44.64
N PRO A 240 8.58 1.49 44.23
CA PRO A 240 7.50 1.19 45.16
C PRO A 240 7.79 -0.13 45.88
N VAL A 241 7.65 -0.13 47.20
CA VAL A 241 7.96 -1.32 48.00
C VAL A 241 6.96 -1.51 49.14
N ARG A 242 6.64 -2.77 49.40
CA ARG A 242 5.96 -3.21 50.62
C ARG A 242 6.37 -4.64 50.94
N ASN A 243 6.96 -4.84 52.11
CA ASN A 243 7.39 -6.16 52.61
C ASN A 243 8.29 -6.94 51.62
N ARG A 244 9.51 -6.43 51.40
CA ARG A 244 10.54 -6.96 50.50
C ARG A 244 11.93 -6.96 51.12
N GLU A 245 12.05 -7.28 52.42
CA GLU A 245 13.33 -7.27 53.15
C GLU A 245 14.43 -8.07 52.42
N ARG A 246 14.04 -9.21 51.83
CA ARG A 246 14.94 -10.14 51.14
C ARG A 246 15.54 -9.61 49.84
N THR A 247 14.87 -8.70 49.15
CA THR A 247 15.24 -8.32 47.77
C THR A 247 15.62 -6.86 47.61
N ILE A 248 15.10 -5.97 48.49
CA ILE A 248 15.23 -4.52 48.34
C ILE A 248 16.69 -4.05 48.34
N ARG A 249 17.57 -4.68 49.14
CA ARG A 249 19.00 -4.33 49.21
C ARG A 249 19.69 -4.50 47.86
N ASP A 250 19.36 -5.56 47.12
CA ASP A 250 19.96 -5.81 45.81
C ASP A 250 19.44 -4.82 44.77
N ALA A 251 18.15 -4.49 44.82
CA ALA A 251 17.54 -3.49 43.94
C ALA A 251 18.19 -2.11 44.13
N ILE A 252 18.35 -1.66 45.38
CA ILE A 252 19.04 -0.40 45.70
C ILE A 252 20.49 -0.42 45.19
N ARG A 253 21.25 -1.50 45.45
CA ARG A 253 22.64 -1.61 44.97
C ARG A 253 22.74 -1.59 43.45
N SER A 254 21.79 -2.22 42.74
CA SER A 254 21.72 -2.22 41.28
C SER A 254 21.56 -0.81 40.69
N VAL A 255 20.80 0.05 41.38
CA VAL A 255 20.64 1.47 41.02
C VAL A 255 21.88 2.28 41.36
N LEU A 256 22.43 2.14 42.57
CA LEU A 256 23.59 2.92 43.01
C LEU A 256 24.86 2.62 42.19
N GLY A 257 24.93 1.42 41.60
CA GLY A 257 25.98 0.99 40.69
C GLY A 257 25.86 1.45 39.24
N GLN A 258 24.80 2.19 38.87
CA GLN A 258 24.64 2.72 37.51
C GLN A 258 25.72 3.77 37.18
N GLN A 259 26.22 3.72 35.94
CA GLN A 259 27.18 4.65 35.36
C GLN A 259 26.48 5.50 34.31
N ALA A 260 26.28 6.78 34.62
CA ALA A 260 25.66 7.75 33.74
C ALA A 260 26.48 9.04 33.68
N ASN A 261 26.44 9.74 32.54
CA ASN A 261 27.09 11.04 32.34
C ASN A 261 26.24 12.22 32.86
N PHE A 262 25.11 11.93 33.50
CA PHE A 262 24.19 12.90 34.09
C PHE A 262 23.91 12.56 35.57
N PRO A 263 23.55 13.56 36.39
CA PRO A 263 23.17 13.31 37.78
C PRO A 263 21.83 12.56 37.86
N PHE A 264 21.72 11.62 38.81
CA PHE A 264 20.50 10.87 39.09
C PHE A 264 20.33 10.61 40.58
N ASN A 265 19.10 10.31 41.01
CA ASN A 265 18.77 9.86 42.37
C ASN A 265 17.84 8.63 42.36
N LEU A 266 17.61 8.08 43.54
CA LEU A 266 16.75 6.93 43.80
C LEU A 266 15.68 7.31 44.82
N MET A 267 14.41 7.13 44.48
CA MET A 267 13.29 7.28 45.40
C MET A 267 12.70 5.91 45.72
N VAL A 268 12.82 5.49 46.98
CA VAL A 268 12.16 4.29 47.49
C VAL A 268 10.91 4.71 48.24
N VAL A 269 9.74 4.31 47.72
CA VAL A 269 8.45 4.61 48.33
C VAL A 269 7.99 3.40 49.12
N ASP A 270 8.26 3.42 50.43
CA ASP A 270 7.89 2.37 51.37
C ASP A 270 6.46 2.53 51.85
N ASN A 271 5.56 1.72 51.30
CA ASN A 271 4.13 1.76 51.55
C ASN A 271 3.75 1.01 52.84
N GLY A 272 4.39 1.38 53.95
CA GLY A 272 4.12 0.86 55.29
C GLY A 272 4.57 -0.59 55.49
N SER A 273 5.84 -0.89 55.20
CA SER A 273 6.42 -2.21 55.44
C SER A 273 6.53 -2.55 56.93
N SER A 274 6.49 -3.84 57.25
CA SER A 274 6.50 -4.37 58.63
C SER A 274 7.40 -5.60 58.81
N ASP A 275 8.20 -5.95 57.80
CA ASP A 275 9.00 -7.18 57.74
C ASP A 275 10.51 -6.93 57.85
N GLY A 276 10.94 -5.72 58.19
CA GLY A 276 12.36 -5.33 58.16
C GLY A 276 12.79 -4.55 56.92
N THR A 277 11.88 -4.33 55.96
CA THR A 277 12.19 -3.59 54.71
C THR A 277 12.62 -2.15 54.97
N THR A 278 11.94 -1.44 55.87
CA THR A 278 12.24 -0.03 56.21
C THR A 278 13.67 0.09 56.72
N GLU A 279 14.05 -0.77 57.66
CA GLU A 279 15.39 -0.85 58.22
C GLU A 279 16.43 -1.20 57.16
N ALA A 280 16.08 -2.08 56.22
CA ALA A 280 16.95 -2.45 55.09
C ALA A 280 17.20 -1.28 54.13
N ILE A 281 16.25 -0.37 53.97
CA ILE A 281 16.41 0.85 53.18
C ILE A 281 17.27 1.87 53.93
N ASP A 282 17.06 2.01 55.24
CA ASP A 282 17.78 2.96 56.09
C ASP A 282 19.29 2.68 56.18
N GLU A 283 19.74 1.44 55.92
CA GLU A 283 21.16 1.10 55.73
C GLU A 283 21.86 1.97 54.66
N PHE A 284 21.11 2.51 53.71
CA PHE A 284 21.62 3.33 52.60
C PHE A 284 21.44 4.84 52.81
N ALA A 285 20.93 5.30 53.97
CA ALA A 285 20.67 6.71 54.26
C ALA A 285 21.93 7.61 54.20
N GLY A 286 23.13 7.02 54.22
CA GLY A 286 24.39 7.75 54.05
C GLY A 286 24.72 8.15 52.61
N ASP A 287 24.06 7.59 51.59
CA ASP A 287 24.23 8.01 50.19
C ASP A 287 23.19 9.11 49.87
N PRO A 288 23.61 10.34 49.54
CA PRO A 288 22.69 11.46 49.31
C PRO A 288 21.78 11.29 48.10
N ARG A 289 22.03 10.27 47.25
CA ARG A 289 21.15 9.91 46.13
C ARG A 289 19.93 9.13 46.58
N VAL A 290 19.93 8.52 47.77
CA VAL A 290 18.83 7.67 48.25
C VAL A 290 17.82 8.51 49.03
N ILE A 291 16.58 8.53 48.54
CA ILE A 291 15.46 9.23 49.14
C ILE A 291 14.44 8.18 49.59
N HIS A 292 14.29 8.03 50.89
CA HIS A 292 13.29 7.14 51.50
C HIS A 292 12.01 7.94 51.78
N LEU A 293 10.91 7.55 51.14
CA LEU A 293 9.60 8.16 51.33
C LEU A 293 8.65 7.15 51.98
N VAL A 294 8.11 7.50 53.15
CA VAL A 294 7.08 6.71 53.85
C VAL A 294 5.79 7.52 53.83
N PRO A 295 4.76 7.12 53.06
CA PRO A 295 3.48 7.83 53.05
C PRO A 295 2.76 7.72 54.40
N ASP A 296 2.19 8.82 54.89
CA ASP A 296 1.32 8.80 56.09
C ASP A 296 -0.01 8.07 55.85
N ARG A 297 -0.38 7.86 54.57
CA ARG A 297 -1.65 7.27 54.13
C ARG A 297 -1.48 5.80 53.78
N THR A 298 -2.50 4.99 54.09
CA THR A 298 -2.46 3.53 53.95
C THR A 298 -3.27 2.98 52.77
N ASP A 299 -3.81 3.85 51.93
CA ASP A 299 -4.71 3.53 50.80
C ASP A 299 -4.03 3.60 49.43
N LEU A 300 -2.69 3.72 49.39
CA LEU A 300 -1.93 3.74 48.14
C LEU A 300 -1.72 2.32 47.61
N GLY A 301 -2.07 2.13 46.34
CA GLY A 301 -1.52 1.05 45.51
C GLY A 301 -0.17 1.45 44.90
N ILE A 302 0.36 0.60 44.03
CA ILE A 302 1.62 0.84 43.31
C ILE A 302 1.57 2.17 42.54
N GLY A 303 0.49 2.41 41.77
CA GLY A 303 0.35 3.67 41.02
C GLY A 303 0.24 4.91 41.91
N GLY A 304 -0.34 4.77 43.10
CA GLY A 304 -0.36 5.83 44.11
C GLY A 304 1.02 6.17 44.66
N CYS A 305 1.85 5.15 44.91
CA CYS A 305 3.25 5.32 45.32
C CYS A 305 4.06 6.05 44.24
N TRP A 306 3.87 5.68 42.98
CA TRP A 306 4.47 6.38 41.85
C TRP A 306 4.04 7.85 41.76
N ASN A 307 2.75 8.13 41.88
CA ASN A 307 2.26 9.52 41.87
C ASN A 307 2.92 10.35 42.98
N MET A 308 3.13 9.78 44.16
CA MET A 308 3.81 10.47 45.26
C MET A 308 5.26 10.80 44.89
N ALA A 309 6.02 9.85 44.34
CA ALA A 309 7.40 10.09 43.90
C ALA A 309 7.48 11.13 42.76
N VAL A 310 6.59 11.04 41.77
CA VAL A 310 6.58 11.93 40.59
C VAL A 310 6.23 13.38 40.96
N HIS A 311 5.48 13.60 42.03
CA HIS A 311 5.12 14.94 42.51
C HIS A 311 6.08 15.49 43.57
N ASP A 312 7.06 14.72 44.02
CA ASP A 312 8.14 15.23 44.88
C ASP A 312 9.01 16.24 44.12
N GLU A 313 9.46 17.28 44.81
CA GLU A 313 10.28 18.35 44.21
C GLU A 313 11.66 17.89 43.77
N ARG A 314 12.16 16.78 44.33
CA ARG A 314 13.48 16.20 44.05
C ARG A 314 13.49 15.24 42.87
N VAL A 315 12.34 14.99 42.23
CA VAL A 315 12.26 14.08 41.08
C VAL A 315 13.03 14.65 39.89
N GLY A 316 13.58 13.77 39.07
CA GLY A 316 14.30 14.11 37.86
C GLY A 316 13.38 14.40 36.68
N ARG A 317 14.01 14.84 35.58
CA ARG A 317 13.34 15.07 34.29
C ARG A 317 12.71 13.79 33.73
N PHE A 318 13.38 12.66 33.92
CA PHE A 318 12.89 11.33 33.57
C PHE A 318 12.72 10.48 34.82
N VAL A 319 11.69 9.66 34.85
CA VAL A 319 11.48 8.67 35.92
C VAL A 319 11.59 7.28 35.34
N VAL A 320 12.41 6.42 35.95
CA VAL A 320 12.70 5.07 35.46
C VAL A 320 12.25 4.04 36.50
N GLN A 321 11.53 3.03 36.07
CA GLN A 321 11.04 1.97 36.95
C GLN A 321 12.17 1.03 37.38
N LEU A 322 12.12 0.61 38.64
CA LEU A 322 12.66 -0.67 39.11
C LEU A 322 11.71 -1.26 40.15
N ASP A 323 11.28 -2.51 39.94
CA ASP A 323 10.47 -3.22 40.93
C ASP A 323 11.37 -3.69 42.09
N SER A 324 10.83 -3.71 43.31
CA SER A 324 11.59 -3.93 44.55
C SER A 324 12.19 -5.33 44.69
N ASP A 325 11.81 -6.26 43.82
CA ASP A 325 12.36 -7.60 43.70
C ASP A 325 13.17 -7.86 42.42
N ASP A 326 13.41 -6.86 41.59
CA ASP A 326 14.13 -6.99 40.31
C ASP A 326 15.47 -6.22 40.30
N LEU A 327 16.21 -6.31 39.18
CA LEU A 327 17.52 -5.68 39.01
C LEU A 327 17.68 -5.10 37.59
N TYR A 328 18.52 -4.08 37.45
CA TYR A 328 19.06 -3.69 36.14
C TYR A 328 20.14 -4.68 35.69
N SER A 329 20.11 -5.03 34.40
CA SER A 329 21.01 -6.04 33.81
C SER A 329 22.46 -5.57 33.66
N SER A 330 22.70 -4.26 33.64
CA SER A 330 24.02 -3.67 33.37
C SER A 330 24.17 -2.33 34.11
N PRO A 331 25.42 -1.93 34.47
CA PRO A 331 25.70 -0.58 34.96
C PRO A 331 25.31 0.54 33.97
N ALA A 332 25.15 0.24 32.69
CA ALA A 332 24.79 1.23 31.66
C ALA A 332 23.26 1.33 31.41
N THR A 333 22.42 0.55 32.09
CA THR A 333 20.97 0.53 31.84
C THR A 333 20.35 1.92 31.92
N LEU A 334 20.64 2.69 32.98
CA LEU A 334 20.05 4.01 33.19
C LEU A 334 20.46 5.01 32.10
N GLN A 335 21.73 5.01 31.70
CA GLN A 335 22.23 5.83 30.58
C GLN A 335 21.45 5.52 29.30
N ARG A 336 21.33 4.23 28.96
CA ARG A 336 20.62 3.78 27.75
C ARG A 336 19.15 4.18 27.74
N MET A 337 18.47 4.09 28.89
CA MET A 337 17.07 4.49 29.01
C MET A 337 16.89 5.99 28.74
N VAL A 338 17.76 6.85 29.28
CA VAL A 338 17.69 8.32 29.08
C VAL A 338 18.10 8.71 27.66
N ASP A 339 19.16 8.10 27.10
CA ASP A 339 19.59 8.37 25.72
C ASP A 339 18.48 8.07 24.70
N ALA A 340 17.67 7.05 24.96
CA ALA A 340 16.54 6.69 24.11
C ALA A 340 15.45 7.78 24.07
N PHE A 341 15.20 8.50 25.18
CA PHE A 341 14.28 9.65 25.17
C PHE A 341 14.72 10.72 24.18
N TYR A 342 15.99 11.12 24.27
CA TYR A 342 16.56 12.16 23.44
C TYR A 342 16.68 11.74 21.98
N THR A 343 17.06 10.49 21.73
CA THR A 343 17.23 9.98 20.37
C THR A 343 15.89 9.82 19.65
N GLU A 344 14.86 9.32 20.36
CA GLU A 344 13.57 9.04 19.74
C GLU A 344 12.56 10.19 19.82
N GLY A 345 12.80 11.19 20.69
CA GLY A 345 11.83 12.24 20.99
C GLY A 345 10.55 11.69 21.64
N ALA A 346 10.70 10.70 22.52
CA ALA A 346 9.58 9.95 23.11
C ALA A 346 9.11 10.54 24.46
N ALA A 347 7.85 10.29 24.83
CA ALA A 347 7.32 10.61 26.18
C ALA A 347 7.48 9.45 27.18
N MET A 348 7.70 8.25 26.67
CA MET A 348 7.91 7.02 27.43
C MET A 348 8.91 6.15 26.67
N VAL A 349 9.76 5.42 27.40
CA VAL A 349 10.68 4.43 26.83
C VAL A 349 10.44 3.10 27.54
N ILE A 350 10.42 2.01 26.77
CA ILE A 350 10.24 0.68 27.32
C ILE A 350 11.37 -0.24 26.85
N GLY A 351 11.98 -0.95 27.79
CA GLY A 351 13.01 -1.93 27.50
C GLY A 351 12.52 -3.37 27.37
N SER A 352 13.50 -4.25 27.16
CA SER A 352 13.36 -5.70 27.23
C SER A 352 13.92 -6.25 28.53
N TYR A 353 13.36 -7.35 28.99
CA TYR A 353 13.76 -8.01 30.22
C TYR A 353 14.00 -9.51 30.03
N ARG A 354 14.91 -10.06 30.81
CA ARG A 354 15.15 -11.51 30.88
C ARG A 354 14.58 -12.06 32.18
N MET A 355 13.87 -13.18 32.10
CA MET A 355 13.41 -13.92 33.28
C MET A 355 14.58 -14.68 33.91
N CYS A 356 14.75 -14.58 35.22
CA CYS A 356 15.82 -15.26 35.94
C CYS A 356 15.41 -15.71 37.36
N ASP A 357 16.18 -16.64 37.94
CA ASP A 357 16.06 -17.01 39.35
C ASP A 357 16.88 -16.09 40.28
N PHE A 358 16.88 -16.36 41.59
CA PHE A 358 17.68 -15.62 42.57
C PHE A 358 19.20 -15.69 42.35
N LYS A 359 19.69 -16.69 41.60
CA LYS A 359 21.09 -16.85 41.23
C LYS A 359 21.38 -16.24 39.84
N LEU A 360 20.40 -15.54 39.25
CA LEU A 360 20.43 -14.91 37.94
C LEU A 360 20.51 -15.88 36.75
N ASN A 361 20.22 -17.18 36.98
CA ASN A 361 20.10 -18.16 35.91
C ASN A 361 18.85 -17.86 35.09
N THR A 362 18.96 -17.93 33.77
CA THR A 362 17.83 -17.68 32.85
C THR A 362 16.74 -18.73 33.01
N LEU A 363 15.48 -18.25 33.12
CA LEU A 363 14.28 -19.09 33.10
C LEU A 363 13.61 -19.01 31.72
N PRO A 364 12.98 -20.09 31.22
CA PRO A 364 12.16 -20.03 30.00
C PRO A 364 11.06 -18.96 30.10
N PRO A 365 10.72 -18.24 29.02
CA PRO A 365 11.21 -18.37 27.64
C PRO A 365 12.54 -17.63 27.34
N GLY A 366 13.18 -17.01 28.33
CA GLY A 366 14.41 -16.24 28.16
C GLY A 366 14.19 -14.72 28.10
N LEU A 367 14.65 -14.09 27.02
CA LEU A 367 14.48 -12.64 26.77
C LEU A 367 13.07 -12.36 26.24
N ILE A 368 12.40 -11.38 26.84
CA ILE A 368 11.10 -10.87 26.42
C ILE A 368 11.29 -9.45 25.89
N ASP A 369 11.23 -9.31 24.55
CA ASP A 369 11.60 -8.08 23.84
C ASP A 369 10.43 -7.32 23.22
N HIS A 370 9.23 -7.91 23.26
CA HIS A 370 8.01 -7.37 22.64
C HIS A 370 8.21 -6.84 21.21
N LYS A 371 8.91 -7.59 20.35
CA LYS A 371 9.10 -7.28 18.91
C LYS A 371 7.81 -7.11 18.10
N GLU A 372 6.65 -7.38 18.68
CA GLU A 372 5.34 -7.01 18.16
C GLU A 372 5.07 -5.49 18.21
N TRP A 373 5.84 -4.72 18.99
CA TRP A 373 5.80 -3.26 18.96
C TRP A 373 6.61 -2.73 17.76
N THR A 374 5.91 -2.18 16.77
CA THR A 374 6.53 -1.53 15.60
C THR A 374 6.22 -0.03 15.60
N ALA A 375 7.05 0.77 14.91
CA ALA A 375 6.78 2.20 14.72
C ALA A 375 5.41 2.44 14.05
N HIS A 376 5.00 1.56 13.14
CA HIS A 376 3.77 1.71 12.37
C HIS A 376 2.50 1.28 13.12
N ASN A 377 2.55 0.23 13.95
CA ASN A 377 1.33 -0.34 14.53
C ASN A 377 1.42 -0.65 16.05
N GLY A 378 2.55 -0.39 16.69
CA GLY A 378 2.78 -0.72 18.10
C GLY A 378 1.68 -0.21 19.04
N ARG A 379 1.25 1.05 18.87
CA ARG A 379 0.17 1.66 19.68
C ARG A 379 -1.22 1.05 19.49
N ASN A 380 -1.49 0.40 18.37
CA ASN A 380 -2.73 -0.33 18.15
C ASN A 380 -2.59 -1.75 18.68
N ASN A 381 -1.44 -2.38 18.43
CA ASN A 381 -1.12 -3.72 18.92
C ASN A 381 -1.07 -3.78 20.45
N ALA A 382 -0.77 -2.65 21.10
CA ALA A 382 -0.86 -2.46 22.55
C ALA A 382 -2.21 -2.93 23.11
N LEU A 383 -3.32 -2.68 22.41
CA LEU A 383 -4.67 -3.09 22.85
C LEU A 383 -4.87 -4.61 22.75
N ARG A 384 -4.16 -5.31 21.85
CA ARG A 384 -4.26 -6.77 21.68
C ARG A 384 -3.51 -7.53 22.78
N ILE A 385 -2.37 -7.03 23.23
CA ILE A 385 -1.47 -7.75 24.15
C ILE A 385 -1.69 -7.38 25.62
N ASN A 386 -1.24 -8.23 26.55
CA ASN A 386 -1.44 -8.06 28.00
C ASN A 386 -0.31 -7.35 28.76
N GLY A 387 0.77 -6.98 28.08
CA GLY A 387 1.89 -6.24 28.67
C GLY A 387 2.72 -5.54 27.60
N LEU A 388 3.37 -4.43 27.97
CA LEU A 388 4.16 -3.60 27.05
C LEU A 388 5.68 -3.81 27.18
N GLY A 389 6.14 -4.59 28.17
CA GLY A 389 7.57 -4.76 28.50
C GLY A 389 8.02 -4.00 29.74
N ALA A 390 9.28 -4.19 30.13
CA ALA A 390 9.93 -3.61 31.31
C ALA A 390 11.44 -3.45 31.05
N PRO A 391 12.13 -2.46 31.67
CA PRO A 391 11.60 -1.44 32.54
C PRO A 391 10.88 -0.37 31.72
N ARG A 392 10.00 0.39 32.37
CA ARG A 392 9.36 1.55 31.76
C ARG A 392 9.99 2.81 32.34
N ALA A 393 10.20 3.79 31.48
CA ALA A 393 10.60 5.11 31.87
C ALA A 393 9.64 6.14 31.28
N PHE A 394 9.52 7.28 31.95
CA PHE A 394 8.56 8.33 31.61
C PHE A 394 9.18 9.71 31.68
N TYR A 395 8.73 10.60 30.79
CA TYR A 395 9.01 12.03 30.91
C TYR A 395 8.12 12.65 31.99
N THR A 396 8.73 13.21 33.04
CA THR A 396 8.04 13.64 34.27
C THR A 396 6.88 14.61 34.03
N PRO A 397 6.98 15.66 33.19
CA PRO A 397 5.86 16.56 32.92
C PRO A 397 4.63 15.87 32.31
N VAL A 398 4.82 14.94 31.38
CA VAL A 398 3.72 14.16 30.79
C VAL A 398 3.10 13.25 31.85
N LEU A 399 3.93 12.63 32.69
CA LEU A 399 3.44 11.75 33.75
C LEU A 399 2.61 12.49 34.81
N ARG A 400 3.04 13.71 35.18
CA ARG A 400 2.28 14.59 36.10
C ARG A 400 0.92 15.00 35.52
N GLU A 401 0.88 15.29 34.23
CA GLU A 401 -0.37 15.66 33.54
C GLU A 401 -1.36 14.50 33.48
N GLN A 402 -0.89 13.30 33.13
CA GLN A 402 -1.76 12.14 32.95
C GLN A 402 -2.20 11.51 34.27
N GLN A 403 -1.35 11.56 35.30
CA GLN A 403 -1.46 10.83 36.57
C GLN A 403 -1.59 9.30 36.41
N ILE A 404 -1.06 8.56 37.38
CA ILE A 404 -1.11 7.10 37.35
C ILE A 404 -2.34 6.60 38.10
N PRO A 405 -3.13 5.65 37.57
CA PRO A 405 -4.24 5.06 38.32
C PRO A 405 -3.76 4.46 39.65
N ASN A 406 -4.43 4.80 40.76
CA ASN A 406 -4.11 4.26 42.09
C ASN A 406 -4.58 2.80 42.24
N THR A 407 -3.92 1.88 41.53
CA THR A 407 -4.10 0.43 41.60
C THR A 407 -2.74 -0.25 41.79
N SER A 408 -2.75 -1.56 42.05
CA SER A 408 -1.54 -2.39 42.16
C SER A 408 -1.44 -3.45 41.05
N TYR A 409 -2.29 -3.31 40.02
CA TYR A 409 -2.21 -4.13 38.81
C TYR A 409 -2.77 -3.34 37.62
N GLY A 410 -1.99 -3.26 36.53
CA GLY A 410 -2.38 -2.65 35.26
C GLY A 410 -2.23 -1.13 35.20
N GLU A 411 -1.70 -0.48 36.24
CA GLU A 411 -1.42 0.96 36.28
C GLU A 411 -0.43 1.40 35.19
N ASP A 412 0.59 0.59 34.97
CA ASP A 412 1.62 0.72 33.94
C ASP A 412 1.04 0.61 32.52
N TYR A 413 0.15 -0.37 32.33
CA TYR A 413 -0.52 -0.64 31.07
C TYR A 413 -1.51 0.48 30.73
N ALA A 414 -2.29 0.96 31.71
CA ALA A 414 -3.15 2.12 31.56
C ALA A 414 -2.37 3.34 31.06
N LEU A 415 -1.23 3.60 31.70
CA LEU A 415 -0.36 4.72 31.35
C LEU A 415 0.23 4.58 29.95
N GLY A 416 0.71 3.38 29.59
CA GLY A 416 1.19 3.10 28.24
C GLY A 416 0.12 3.33 27.18
N LEU A 417 -1.14 2.94 27.43
CA LEU A 417 -2.26 3.23 26.53
C LEU A 417 -2.51 4.75 26.40
N MET A 418 -2.64 5.46 27.52
CA MET A 418 -2.88 6.91 27.55
C MET A 418 -1.77 7.70 26.85
N ILE A 419 -0.50 7.35 27.09
CA ILE A 419 0.65 7.97 26.43
C ILE A 419 0.64 7.64 24.94
N SER A 420 0.49 6.37 24.55
CA SER A 420 0.54 5.95 23.13
C SER A 420 -0.56 6.56 22.26
N ARG A 421 -1.66 7.02 22.87
CA ARG A 421 -2.74 7.77 22.21
C ARG A 421 -2.25 9.08 21.61
N ARG A 422 -1.31 9.76 22.27
CA ARG A 422 -0.86 11.11 21.92
C ARG A 422 0.62 11.19 21.60
N TYR A 423 1.47 10.51 22.34
CA TYR A 423 2.91 10.67 22.28
C TYR A 423 3.61 9.40 21.83
N ARG A 424 4.82 9.57 21.30
CA ARG A 424 5.67 8.45 20.90
C ARG A 424 6.18 7.68 22.13
N ILE A 425 6.23 6.36 21.99
CA ILE A 425 6.88 5.45 22.94
C ILE A 425 8.11 4.85 22.27
N GLY A 426 9.28 5.05 22.88
CA GLY A 426 10.56 4.49 22.44
C GLY A 426 10.79 3.06 22.93
N ARG A 427 11.66 2.32 22.24
CA ARG A 427 11.90 0.89 22.50
C ARG A 427 13.39 0.56 22.56
N ILE A 428 13.79 -0.16 23.60
CA ILE A 428 15.10 -0.81 23.67
C ILE A 428 14.87 -2.32 23.62
N PHE A 429 15.31 -2.96 22.53
CA PHE A 429 15.09 -4.39 22.31
C PHE A 429 16.11 -5.30 22.98
N ASP A 430 17.28 -4.78 23.34
CA ASP A 430 18.27 -5.54 24.11
C ASP A 430 17.89 -5.66 25.58
N GLU A 431 18.44 -6.68 26.25
CA GLU A 431 18.32 -6.84 27.69
C GLU A 431 18.80 -5.57 28.41
N VAL A 432 17.90 -4.98 29.19
CA VAL A 432 18.20 -3.88 30.11
C VAL A 432 17.78 -4.19 31.55
N TYR A 433 16.98 -5.24 31.76
CA TYR A 433 16.32 -5.54 33.03
C TYR A 433 16.24 -7.05 33.32
N LEU A 434 16.37 -7.41 34.60
CA LEU A 434 16.34 -8.78 35.10
C LEU A 434 15.11 -8.95 35.98
N CYS A 435 14.12 -9.69 35.48
CA CYS A 435 12.91 -10.03 36.22
C CYS A 435 13.18 -11.31 37.02
N ARG A 436 13.25 -11.21 38.36
CA ARG A 436 13.55 -12.35 39.24
C ARG A 436 12.26 -13.11 39.58
N ARG A 437 12.29 -14.45 39.57
CA ARG A 437 11.17 -15.31 40.00
C ARG A 437 11.54 -16.19 41.19
N TRP A 438 10.63 -16.30 42.16
CA TRP A 438 10.80 -17.08 43.39
C TRP A 438 9.48 -17.44 44.09
N GLU A 439 9.57 -18.30 45.11
CA GLU A 439 8.44 -18.78 45.92
C GLU A 439 7.70 -17.60 46.60
N GLY A 440 6.61 -17.15 45.98
CA GLY A 440 5.79 -16.04 46.48
C GLY A 440 5.63 -14.85 45.51
N ASN A 441 6.36 -14.81 44.39
CA ASN A 441 6.23 -13.74 43.37
C ASN A 441 5.78 -14.22 41.97
N SER A 442 5.49 -15.52 41.80
CA SER A 442 5.11 -16.08 40.51
C SER A 442 3.61 -15.97 40.27
N ASP A 443 3.21 -15.22 39.23
CA ASP A 443 1.82 -15.12 38.75
C ASP A 443 1.23 -16.49 38.33
N ALA A 444 2.07 -17.51 38.17
CA ALA A 444 1.69 -18.89 37.84
C ALA A 444 0.88 -19.60 38.95
N ALA A 445 0.81 -19.02 40.16
CA ALA A 445 0.09 -19.58 41.30
C ALA A 445 -1.21 -18.80 41.65
N LEU A 446 -1.66 -17.88 40.79
CA LEU A 446 -2.90 -17.12 41.01
C LEU A 446 -4.13 -18.03 40.82
N SER A 447 -5.14 -17.88 41.68
CA SER A 447 -6.44 -18.51 41.45
C SER A 447 -7.09 -17.98 40.17
N GLN A 448 -7.95 -18.78 39.54
CA GLN A 448 -8.67 -18.39 38.33
C GLN A 448 -9.46 -17.09 38.53
N ASP A 449 -10.09 -16.90 39.69
CA ASP A 449 -10.80 -15.65 40.03
C ASP A 449 -9.91 -14.42 39.99
N ARG A 450 -8.66 -14.55 40.49
CA ARG A 450 -7.72 -13.42 40.50
C ARG A 450 -7.20 -13.13 39.10
N ILE A 451 -6.98 -14.15 38.26
CA ILE A 451 -6.67 -13.99 36.84
C ILE A 451 -7.80 -13.28 36.11
N ASN A 452 -9.05 -13.71 36.33
CA ASN A 452 -10.24 -13.11 35.75
C ASN A 452 -10.40 -11.65 36.15
N ARG A 453 -10.29 -11.33 37.46
CA ARG A 453 -10.35 -9.95 37.96
C ARG A 453 -9.30 -9.05 37.29
N ASN A 454 -8.08 -9.55 37.14
CA ASN A 454 -6.99 -8.85 36.49
C ASN A 454 -7.27 -8.61 34.99
N ASN A 455 -7.78 -9.62 34.29
CA ASN A 455 -8.15 -9.53 32.88
C ASN A 455 -9.33 -8.59 32.63
N THR A 456 -10.39 -8.68 33.44
CA THR A 456 -11.54 -7.76 33.40
C THR A 456 -11.10 -6.32 33.59
N TYR A 457 -10.21 -6.05 34.56
CA TYR A 457 -9.68 -4.71 34.77
C TYR A 457 -8.87 -4.19 33.57
N LYS A 458 -7.96 -5.00 33.01
CA LYS A 458 -7.19 -4.59 31.81
C LYS A 458 -8.06 -4.40 30.58
N ASP A 459 -9.08 -5.23 30.39
CA ASP A 459 -10.07 -5.00 29.35
C ASP A 459 -10.82 -3.69 29.60
N HIS A 460 -11.12 -3.33 30.85
CA HIS A 460 -11.79 -2.07 31.18
C HIS A 460 -10.96 -0.88 30.77
N LEU A 461 -9.65 -0.93 31.03
CA LEU A 461 -8.70 0.06 30.53
C LEU A 461 -8.71 0.15 28.99
N ARG A 462 -8.77 -0.99 28.29
CA ARG A 462 -8.90 -1.02 26.82
C ARG A 462 -10.22 -0.42 26.35
N THR A 463 -11.33 -0.68 27.04
CA THR A 463 -12.65 -0.10 26.74
C THR A 463 -12.59 1.42 26.80
N LEU A 464 -12.05 1.97 27.90
CA LEU A 464 -11.88 3.40 28.08
C LEU A 464 -10.98 4.00 26.98
N GLU A 465 -9.89 3.31 26.65
CA GLU A 465 -8.98 3.77 25.61
C GLU A 465 -9.62 3.74 24.21
N ILE A 466 -10.34 2.68 23.85
CA ILE A 466 -11.07 2.60 22.58
C ILE A 466 -12.08 3.75 22.47
N GLN A 467 -12.84 4.04 23.52
CA GLN A 467 -13.78 5.15 23.55
C GLN A 467 -13.09 6.51 23.38
N ALA A 468 -11.96 6.72 24.06
CA ALA A 468 -11.17 7.94 23.92
C ALA A 468 -10.63 8.11 22.49
N ARG A 469 -10.14 7.03 21.86
CA ARG A 469 -9.69 7.03 20.46
C ARG A 469 -10.83 7.32 19.49
N GLN A 470 -12.02 6.76 19.72
CA GLN A 470 -13.20 7.07 18.92
C GLN A 470 -13.59 8.54 19.01
N GLN A 471 -13.55 9.13 20.21
CA GLN A 471 -13.83 10.55 20.40
C GLN A 471 -12.79 11.42 19.68
N LEU A 472 -11.50 11.09 19.83
CA LEU A 472 -10.41 11.77 19.13
C LEU A 472 -10.60 11.72 17.61
N ASN A 473 -10.81 10.52 17.05
CA ASN A 473 -11.03 10.34 15.62
C ASN A 473 -12.32 11.02 15.11
N ARG A 474 -13.37 11.12 15.93
CA ARG A 474 -14.58 11.89 15.58
C ARG A 474 -14.29 13.39 15.52
N SER A 475 -13.56 13.94 16.49
CA SER A 475 -13.19 15.36 16.49
C SER A 475 -12.38 15.75 15.25
N TRP A 476 -11.57 14.83 14.74
CA TRP A 476 -10.80 14.99 13.52
C TRP A 476 -11.67 15.01 12.25
N ARG A 477 -12.84 14.38 12.24
CA ARG A 477 -13.75 14.34 11.07
C ARG A 477 -14.75 15.51 11.03
N HIS A 478 -14.55 16.55 11.84
CA HIS A 478 -15.47 17.69 11.90
C HIS A 478 -15.50 18.46 10.58
N GLU A 479 -16.67 18.51 9.96
CA GLU A 479 -16.93 19.28 8.74
C GLU A 479 -17.33 20.71 9.12
N VAL A 480 -16.49 21.68 8.79
CA VAL A 480 -16.74 23.09 9.12
C VAL A 480 -17.74 23.69 8.14
N SER A 481 -18.88 24.13 8.66
CA SER A 481 -19.91 24.82 7.87
C SER A 481 -19.59 26.32 7.68
N ALA A 482 -20.21 26.95 6.68
CA ALA A 482 -20.05 28.39 6.46
C ALA A 482 -20.50 29.24 7.67
N ASP A 483 -21.60 28.87 8.34
CA ASP A 483 -22.11 29.63 9.50
C ASP A 483 -21.22 29.46 10.73
N GLU A 484 -20.63 28.27 10.92
CA GLU A 484 -19.64 28.03 11.98
C GLU A 484 -18.36 28.85 11.74
N LEU A 485 -17.90 28.89 10.48
CA LEU A 485 -16.74 29.67 10.07
C LEU A 485 -16.95 31.18 10.32
N ASP A 486 -18.16 31.68 10.04
CA ASP A 486 -18.55 33.06 10.34
C ASP A 486 -18.57 33.32 11.85
N GLY A 487 -19.14 32.40 12.64
CA GLY A 487 -19.14 32.47 14.10
C GLY A 487 -17.73 32.50 14.70
N PHE A 488 -16.85 31.62 14.23
CA PHE A 488 -15.45 31.55 14.61
C PHE A 488 -14.72 32.86 14.27
N PHE A 489 -14.89 33.38 13.05
CA PHE A 489 -14.29 34.64 12.63
C PHE A 489 -14.70 35.82 13.54
N GLN A 490 -15.98 35.96 13.85
CA GLN A 490 -16.46 37.02 14.75
C GLN A 490 -15.99 36.84 16.19
N HIS A 491 -15.82 35.60 16.65
CA HIS A 491 -15.22 35.32 17.95
C HIS A 491 -13.76 35.77 17.99
N GLU A 492 -12.96 35.37 17.00
CA GLU A 492 -11.54 35.73 16.89
C GLU A 492 -11.33 37.25 16.86
N LEU A 493 -12.10 37.99 16.05
CA LEU A 493 -11.97 39.46 16.01
C LEU A 493 -12.37 40.16 17.32
N ARG A 494 -13.17 39.52 18.18
CA ARG A 494 -13.47 40.04 19.53
C ARG A 494 -12.36 39.70 20.53
N ALA A 495 -11.77 38.52 20.40
CA ALA A 495 -10.72 38.04 21.29
C ALA A 495 -9.32 38.58 20.94
N TRP A 496 -9.10 39.03 19.70
CA TRP A 496 -7.79 39.43 19.18
C TRP A 496 -7.80 40.85 18.55
N PRO A 497 -7.56 41.91 19.37
CA PRO A 497 -7.68 43.31 18.94
C PRO A 497 -6.78 43.70 17.76
N GLU A 498 -5.54 43.21 17.71
CA GLU A 498 -4.59 43.54 16.64
C GLU A 498 -5.03 42.97 15.29
N ALA A 499 -5.61 41.76 15.27
CA ALA A 499 -6.21 41.20 14.06
C ALA A 499 -7.43 42.04 13.64
N ALA A 500 -8.31 42.39 14.58
CA ALA A 500 -9.48 43.21 14.32
C ALA A 500 -9.15 44.58 13.71
N GLU A 501 -8.08 45.24 14.18
CA GLU A 501 -7.59 46.49 13.61
C GLU A 501 -7.15 46.34 12.16
N ARG A 502 -6.44 45.25 11.83
CA ARG A 502 -6.00 44.98 10.45
C ARG A 502 -7.16 44.68 9.52
N TYR A 503 -8.19 43.95 9.98
CA TYR A 503 -9.42 43.76 9.19
C TYR A 503 -10.20 45.06 9.01
N ARG A 504 -10.20 45.96 10.00
CA ARG A 504 -10.75 47.31 9.86
C ARG A 504 -9.98 48.12 8.82
N ALA A 505 -8.64 48.08 8.86
CA ALA A 505 -7.79 48.73 7.87
C ALA A 505 -8.02 48.22 6.44
N VAL A 506 -8.27 46.92 6.25
CA VAL A 506 -8.66 46.37 4.94
C VAL A 506 -9.97 46.96 4.41
N ARG A 507 -10.90 47.37 5.28
CA ARG A 507 -12.18 47.99 4.87
C ARG A 507 -12.07 49.48 4.65
N GLU A 508 -11.23 50.16 5.43
CA GLU A 508 -11.21 51.63 5.52
C GLU A 508 -10.03 52.28 4.78
N GLN A 509 -8.89 51.58 4.66
CA GLN A 509 -7.62 52.16 4.20
C GLN A 509 -7.09 51.53 2.90
N VAL A 510 -7.46 50.27 2.61
CA VAL A 510 -7.06 49.61 1.37
C VAL A 510 -7.80 50.21 0.19
N GLN A 511 -7.05 50.64 -0.82
CA GLN A 511 -7.58 51.15 -2.08
C GLN A 511 -7.52 50.07 -3.16
N THR A 512 -8.54 50.02 -4.01
CA THR A 512 -8.57 49.15 -5.19
C THR A 512 -8.77 49.96 -6.45
N ARG A 513 -8.16 49.51 -7.54
CA ARG A 513 -8.31 50.10 -8.88
C ARG A 513 -8.50 49.02 -9.91
N THR A 514 -9.54 49.16 -10.71
CA THR A 514 -9.80 48.33 -11.89
C THR A 514 -8.74 48.55 -12.97
N LEU A 515 -8.26 47.46 -13.55
CA LEU A 515 -7.30 47.41 -14.64
C LEU A 515 -7.93 46.66 -15.82
N ALA A 516 -8.53 47.40 -16.76
CA ALA A 516 -9.14 46.82 -17.96
C ALA A 516 -8.05 46.41 -18.96
N VAL A 517 -7.76 45.10 -19.03
CA VAL A 517 -6.74 44.55 -19.94
C VAL A 517 -7.28 44.39 -21.36
N SER A 518 -8.57 44.04 -21.47
CA SER A 518 -9.32 43.98 -22.73
C SER A 518 -10.82 44.21 -22.45
N GLU A 519 -11.68 44.14 -23.47
CA GLU A 519 -13.15 44.29 -23.28
C GLU A 519 -13.75 43.23 -22.35
N GLU A 520 -13.14 42.04 -22.26
CA GLU A 520 -13.65 40.89 -21.49
C GLU A 520 -12.76 40.51 -20.28
N VAL A 521 -11.58 41.12 -20.13
CA VAL A 521 -10.62 40.80 -19.05
C VAL A 521 -10.37 42.00 -18.15
N GLU A 522 -10.85 41.88 -16.91
CA GLU A 522 -10.64 42.85 -15.85
C GLU A 522 -9.73 42.27 -14.75
N LEU A 523 -8.66 42.98 -14.44
CA LEU A 523 -7.84 42.74 -13.24
C LEU A 523 -8.09 43.87 -12.22
N ALA A 524 -7.66 43.68 -10.99
CA ALA A 524 -7.70 44.71 -9.95
C ALA A 524 -6.32 44.85 -9.29
N ALA A 525 -5.84 46.08 -9.15
CA ALA A 525 -4.76 46.38 -8.22
C ALA A 525 -5.36 46.67 -6.84
N GLN A 526 -4.70 46.19 -5.79
CA GLN A 526 -5.01 46.50 -4.40
C GLN A 526 -3.78 47.10 -3.74
N TRP A 527 -3.89 48.30 -3.17
CA TRP A 527 -2.86 48.86 -2.30
C TRP A 527 -3.10 48.43 -0.85
N ASN A 528 -2.20 47.61 -0.31
CA ASN A 528 -2.31 47.08 1.05
C ASN A 528 -0.95 47.13 1.76
N PRO A 529 -0.65 48.19 2.53
CA PRO A 529 0.66 48.40 3.15
C PRO A 529 1.00 47.34 4.21
N ALA A 530 0.00 46.70 4.83
CA ALA A 530 0.21 45.63 5.81
C ALA A 530 0.90 44.39 5.20
N ARG A 531 0.91 44.26 3.86
CA ARG A 531 1.55 43.15 3.14
C ARG A 531 3.06 43.32 2.96
N MET A 532 3.65 44.46 3.34
CA MET A 532 5.09 44.70 3.22
C MET A 532 5.94 43.57 3.84
N VAL A 533 5.58 43.10 5.03
CA VAL A 533 6.31 42.04 5.76
C VAL A 533 6.26 40.70 5.01
N SER A 534 5.11 40.36 4.40
CA SER A 534 4.94 39.09 3.70
C SER A 534 5.51 39.13 2.28
N THR A 535 5.30 40.24 1.55
CA THR A 535 5.77 40.39 0.16
C THR A 535 7.29 40.62 0.11
N GLY A 536 7.87 41.27 1.12
CA GLY A 536 9.31 41.50 1.25
C GLY A 536 10.09 40.36 1.93
N ALA A 537 9.42 39.33 2.43
CA ALA A 537 10.08 38.23 3.14
C ALA A 537 11.02 37.43 2.22
N LYS A 538 12.23 37.15 2.73
CA LYS A 538 13.16 36.20 2.11
C LYS A 538 12.72 34.77 2.44
N VAL A 539 12.65 33.94 1.41
CA VAL A 539 12.19 32.53 1.48
C VAL A 539 13.32 31.55 1.15
N ASP A 540 14.57 32.00 1.18
CA ASP A 540 15.72 31.13 0.99
C ASP A 540 15.96 30.23 2.21
N ARG A 541 16.57 29.06 1.99
CA ARG A 541 16.79 28.02 2.99
C ARG A 541 17.53 28.52 4.24
N GLN A 542 18.47 29.45 4.09
CA GLN A 542 19.24 30.03 5.20
C GLN A 542 18.40 30.97 6.05
N SER A 543 17.55 31.78 5.43
CA SER A 543 16.63 32.69 6.12
C SER A 543 15.51 31.92 6.85
N LEU A 544 14.94 30.89 6.21
CA LEU A 544 13.89 30.05 6.81
C LEU A 544 14.39 29.24 8.01
N ALA A 545 15.60 28.66 7.94
CA ALA A 545 16.18 27.91 9.05
C ALA A 545 16.41 28.74 10.33
N LYS A 546 16.45 30.07 10.22
CA LYS A 546 16.65 31.00 11.35
C LYS A 546 15.35 31.54 11.93
N ARG A 547 14.21 31.35 11.26
CA ARG A 547 12.91 31.89 11.69
C ARG A 547 12.03 30.76 12.23
N PRO A 548 11.51 30.85 13.46
CA PRO A 548 10.51 29.91 13.93
C PRO A 548 9.28 29.92 13.02
N CYS A 549 8.83 28.75 12.58
CA CYS A 549 7.63 28.62 11.74
C CYS A 549 6.40 29.17 12.47
N PHE A 550 5.83 30.25 11.96
CA PHE A 550 4.70 30.97 12.57
C PHE A 550 3.35 30.23 12.42
N LEU A 551 3.33 29.16 11.64
CA LEU A 551 2.17 28.26 11.52
C LEU A 551 2.20 27.12 12.53
N CYS A 552 3.31 26.87 13.21
CA CYS A 552 3.35 25.89 14.32
C CYS A 552 2.68 26.47 15.57
N GLU A 553 1.82 25.70 16.22
CA GLU A 553 1.04 26.10 17.40
C GLU A 553 1.88 26.84 18.46
N LYS A 554 3.05 26.27 18.83
CA LYS A 554 3.98 26.85 19.81
C LYS A 554 4.52 28.25 19.48
N ASN A 555 4.46 28.66 18.21
CA ASN A 555 4.98 29.95 17.73
C ASN A 555 3.86 30.94 17.37
N ARG A 556 2.59 30.56 17.53
CA ARG A 556 1.43 31.43 17.25
C ARG A 556 1.18 32.39 18.42
N PRO A 557 0.54 33.55 18.18
CA PRO A 557 0.04 34.39 19.26
C PRO A 557 -0.93 33.60 20.15
N PRO A 558 -0.84 33.70 21.48
CA PRO A 558 -1.71 32.93 22.38
C PRO A 558 -3.19 33.29 22.26
N GLN A 559 -3.52 34.46 21.69
CA GLN A 559 -4.88 34.90 21.40
C GLN A 559 -5.46 34.33 20.10
N GLN A 560 -4.63 33.73 19.23
CA GLN A 560 -5.08 33.13 17.98
C GLN A 560 -5.62 31.73 18.27
N HIS A 561 -6.94 31.58 18.29
CA HIS A 561 -7.56 30.28 18.48
C HIS A 561 -7.64 29.50 17.15
N MET A 562 -8.02 28.23 17.23
CA MET A 562 -8.16 27.34 16.08
C MET A 562 -9.52 26.66 16.04
N LEU A 563 -9.98 26.36 14.82
CA LEU A 563 -11.09 25.46 14.56
C LEU A 563 -10.60 24.21 13.82
N MET A 564 -10.87 23.03 14.36
CA MET A 564 -10.36 21.75 13.82
C MET A 564 -11.18 21.29 12.61
N THR A 565 -10.52 20.79 11.55
CA THR A 565 -11.21 20.26 10.37
C THR A 565 -10.35 19.28 9.56
N GLU A 566 -10.99 18.50 8.67
CA GLU A 566 -10.33 17.65 7.66
C GLU A 566 -9.16 16.81 8.20
N LYS A 567 -9.40 16.15 9.34
CA LYS A 567 -8.47 15.35 10.16
C LYS A 567 -7.31 16.09 10.77
N HIS A 568 -6.50 16.74 9.95
CA HIS A 568 -5.19 17.25 10.32
C HIS A 568 -5.03 18.74 10.03
N PHE A 569 -6.11 19.46 9.71
CA PHE A 569 -6.06 20.88 9.43
C PHE A 569 -6.71 21.71 10.54
N GLU A 570 -6.18 22.90 10.72
CA GLU A 570 -6.71 23.90 11.64
C GLU A 570 -7.08 25.13 10.84
N VAL A 571 -8.29 25.65 11.01
CA VAL A 571 -8.68 26.94 10.44
C VAL A 571 -8.27 28.03 11.42
N LEU A 572 -7.46 28.98 10.94
CA LEU A 572 -7.00 30.15 11.69
C LEU A 572 -7.43 31.43 10.97
N VAL A 573 -7.81 32.47 11.71
CA VAL A 573 -7.98 33.80 11.12
C VAL A 573 -6.62 34.31 10.65
N ASN A 574 -6.53 34.76 9.39
CA ASN A 574 -5.28 35.25 8.82
C ASN A 574 -4.99 36.66 9.39
N PRO A 575 -3.89 36.86 10.14
CA PRO A 575 -3.59 38.14 10.74
C PRO A 575 -3.14 39.22 9.75
N PHE A 576 -2.90 38.88 8.48
CA PHE A 576 -2.53 39.83 7.42
C PHE A 576 -3.49 39.70 6.22
N PRO A 577 -4.76 40.10 6.40
CA PRO A 577 -5.81 39.85 5.44
C PRO A 577 -5.64 40.62 4.13
N ILE A 578 -6.06 39.97 3.04
CA ILE A 578 -6.24 40.55 1.69
C ILE A 578 -7.73 40.68 1.36
N LEU A 579 -8.55 39.80 1.95
CA LEU A 579 -9.98 39.65 1.67
C LEU A 579 -10.80 40.05 2.93
N PRO A 580 -12.08 40.43 2.78
CA PRO A 580 -12.93 40.84 3.91
C PRO A 580 -13.01 39.81 5.05
N GLN A 581 -13.02 38.53 4.69
CA GLN A 581 -12.78 37.38 5.55
C GLN A 581 -11.64 36.58 4.92
N HIS A 582 -10.66 36.15 5.73
CA HIS A 582 -9.48 35.47 5.22
C HIS A 582 -8.94 34.51 6.28
N PHE A 583 -8.71 33.27 5.91
CA PHE A 583 -8.20 32.22 6.79
C PHE A 583 -6.88 31.66 6.27
N THR A 584 -6.04 31.25 7.21
CA THR A 584 -4.89 30.37 6.94
C THR A 584 -5.22 29.02 7.53
N ILE A 585 -5.08 27.96 6.74
CA ILE A 585 -5.51 26.62 7.11
C ILE A 585 -4.28 25.69 7.10
N PRO A 586 -3.39 25.78 8.12
CA PRO A 586 -2.23 24.90 8.19
C PRO A 586 -2.60 23.48 8.60
N MET A 587 -1.79 22.53 8.14
CA MET A 587 -1.74 21.21 8.73
C MET A 587 -1.22 21.34 10.18
N ARG A 588 -1.73 20.55 11.12
CA ARG A 588 -1.28 20.58 12.52
C ARG A 588 0.22 20.31 12.66
N ARG A 589 0.70 19.42 11.80
CA ARG A 589 2.09 18.99 11.74
C ARG A 589 2.88 19.87 10.79
N HIS A 590 4.13 20.08 11.17
CA HIS A 590 5.10 20.77 10.35
C HIS A 590 5.55 19.84 9.21
N THR A 591 4.77 19.81 8.13
CA THR A 591 5.04 19.02 6.93
C THR A 591 5.34 19.95 5.76
N PRO A 592 6.25 19.64 4.82
CA PRO A 592 6.52 20.51 3.68
C PRO A 592 5.28 20.80 2.82
N GLN A 593 5.18 22.02 2.28
CA GLN A 593 4.09 22.47 1.40
C GLN A 593 3.98 21.59 0.14
N ARG A 594 2.90 20.81 0.03
CA ARG A 594 2.62 19.88 -1.10
C ARG A 594 1.12 19.70 -1.31
N ILE A 595 0.62 19.89 -2.54
CA ILE A 595 -0.81 19.75 -2.83
C ILE A 595 -1.23 18.32 -3.18
N TYR A 596 -0.36 17.48 -3.77
CA TYR A 596 -0.76 16.15 -4.24
C TYR A 596 -1.53 15.29 -3.19
N PRO A 597 -1.07 15.14 -1.94
CA PRO A 597 -1.80 14.37 -0.93
C PRO A 597 -3.08 15.06 -0.43
N ASN A 598 -3.29 16.32 -0.80
CA ASN A 598 -4.27 17.23 -0.20
C ASN A 598 -5.30 17.77 -1.20
N PHE A 599 -5.31 17.31 -2.46
CA PHE A 599 -6.31 17.73 -3.45
C PHE A 599 -7.74 17.43 -2.99
N SER A 600 -7.98 16.24 -2.47
CA SER A 600 -9.31 15.84 -1.97
C SER A 600 -9.73 16.71 -0.79
N THR A 601 -8.79 17.04 0.10
CA THR A 601 -9.03 17.94 1.24
C THR A 601 -9.37 19.35 0.79
N LEU A 602 -8.59 19.93 -0.12
CA LEU A 602 -8.85 21.27 -0.67
C LEU A 602 -10.26 21.36 -1.26
N ARG A 603 -10.70 20.33 -1.99
CA ARG A 603 -12.01 20.29 -2.63
C ARG A 603 -13.17 20.08 -1.66
N ARG A 604 -13.03 19.18 -0.67
CA ARG A 604 -14.04 19.02 0.39
C ARG A 604 -14.21 20.31 1.20
N MET A 605 -13.12 21.00 1.53
CA MET A 605 -13.19 22.32 2.16
C MET A 605 -13.93 23.32 1.27
N ALA A 606 -13.62 23.38 -0.02
CA ALA A 606 -14.31 24.28 -0.96
C ALA A 606 -15.82 23.98 -1.09
N TRP A 607 -16.22 22.70 -0.97
CA TRP A 607 -17.61 22.29 -0.97
C TRP A 607 -18.37 22.72 0.31
N ASN A 608 -17.74 22.51 1.46
CA ASN A 608 -18.32 22.76 2.79
C ASN A 608 -18.31 24.26 3.15
N MET A 609 -17.27 24.98 2.76
CA MET A 609 -17.12 26.43 2.94
C MET A 609 -17.75 27.20 1.77
N SER A 610 -19.04 27.01 1.52
CA SER A 610 -19.75 27.50 0.32
C SER A 610 -19.66 29.02 0.06
N ARG A 611 -19.40 29.84 1.09
CA ARG A 611 -19.19 31.30 1.02
C ARG A 611 -17.73 31.72 0.84
N SER A 612 -16.80 30.77 0.74
CA SER A 612 -15.37 31.00 0.58
C SER A 612 -14.82 30.41 -0.73
N ILE A 613 -13.79 31.05 -1.27
CA ILE A 613 -12.82 30.36 -2.13
C ILE A 613 -11.78 29.70 -1.22
N VAL A 614 -11.30 28.52 -1.59
CA VAL A 614 -10.18 27.83 -0.95
C VAL A 614 -9.04 27.77 -1.96
N PHE A 615 -7.84 28.15 -1.56
CA PHE A 615 -6.72 28.29 -2.47
C PHE A 615 -5.40 27.81 -1.87
N TYR A 616 -4.50 27.43 -2.75
CA TYR A 616 -3.18 26.90 -2.46
C TYR A 616 -2.11 27.66 -3.25
N ASN A 617 -1.03 27.99 -2.55
CA ASN A 617 0.19 28.50 -3.14
C ASN A 617 1.26 27.43 -3.08
N GLY A 618 1.80 27.02 -4.23
CA GLY A 618 2.95 26.12 -4.28
C GLY A 618 4.16 26.68 -3.52
N PRO A 619 5.12 25.81 -3.11
CA PRO A 619 6.26 26.20 -2.27
C PRO A 619 7.08 27.35 -2.86
N LEU A 620 7.22 27.39 -4.18
CA LEU A 620 7.88 28.46 -4.94
C LEU A 620 6.89 29.27 -5.78
N CYS A 621 5.64 29.38 -5.32
CA CYS A 621 4.56 30.09 -6.02
C CYS A 621 3.78 31.02 -5.08
N GLY A 622 4.47 31.67 -4.14
CA GLY A 622 3.87 32.64 -3.23
C GLY A 622 3.41 32.08 -1.89
N ALA A 623 3.79 30.84 -1.53
CA ALA A 623 3.57 30.30 -0.20
C ALA A 623 4.28 31.15 0.86
N SER A 624 3.57 31.47 1.93
CA SER A 624 4.11 32.29 3.03
C SER A 624 5.08 31.52 3.94
N CYS A 625 4.97 30.20 3.94
CA CYS A 625 5.72 29.25 4.74
C CYS A 625 5.91 27.94 3.92
N PRO A 626 6.88 27.87 2.98
CA PRO A 626 7.05 26.71 2.10
C PRO A 626 7.39 25.39 2.84
N GLU A 627 7.90 25.49 4.07
CA GLU A 627 8.24 24.36 4.93
C GLU A 627 7.05 23.76 5.69
N HIS A 628 5.88 24.42 5.69
CA HIS A 628 4.69 23.99 6.44
C HIS A 628 3.43 24.02 5.56
N MET A 629 2.84 22.85 5.31
CA MET A 629 1.64 22.65 4.50
C MET A 629 0.48 23.49 5.02
N HIS A 630 -0.02 24.39 4.19
CA HIS A 630 -1.19 25.20 4.47
C HIS A 630 -1.99 25.51 3.20
N LEU A 631 -3.31 25.48 3.36
CA LEU A 631 -4.26 26.09 2.46
C LEU A 631 -4.62 27.48 2.98
N GLN A 632 -5.32 28.25 2.17
CA GLN A 632 -5.93 29.51 2.58
C GLN A 632 -7.37 29.54 2.10
N ALA A 633 -8.20 30.33 2.76
CA ALA A 633 -9.57 30.56 2.32
C ALA A 633 -9.96 32.01 2.50
N GLY A 634 -10.97 32.49 1.79
CA GLY A 634 -11.52 33.82 2.02
C GLY A 634 -12.75 34.12 1.21
N SER A 635 -13.33 35.30 1.44
CA SER A 635 -14.63 35.70 0.90
C SER A 635 -14.73 35.55 -0.62
N ARG A 636 -15.86 34.98 -1.07
CA ARG A 636 -16.26 34.95 -2.49
C ARG A 636 -16.81 36.29 -2.99
N GLY A 637 -16.82 36.45 -4.32
CA GLY A 637 -17.38 37.61 -5.02
C GLY A 637 -16.47 38.83 -5.07
N VAL A 638 -15.21 38.70 -4.61
CA VAL A 638 -14.26 39.82 -4.51
C VAL A 638 -13.09 39.67 -5.49
N VAL A 639 -12.74 38.44 -5.87
CA VAL A 639 -11.57 38.15 -6.71
C VAL A 639 -12.00 38.15 -8.19
N PRO A 640 -11.39 38.97 -9.08
CA PRO A 640 -11.96 39.24 -10.40
C PRO A 640 -12.35 38.03 -11.24
N LEU A 641 -11.46 37.03 -11.40
CA LEU A 641 -11.76 35.86 -12.23
C LEU A 641 -12.88 34.99 -11.62
N GLU A 642 -12.95 34.87 -10.29
CA GLU A 642 -14.05 34.15 -9.60
C GLU A 642 -15.37 34.94 -9.62
N ARG A 643 -15.32 36.26 -9.35
CA ARG A 643 -16.48 37.16 -9.38
C ARG A 643 -17.15 37.13 -10.76
N ASP A 644 -16.35 37.16 -11.81
CA ASP A 644 -16.81 37.27 -13.19
C ASP A 644 -16.83 35.91 -13.92
N TRP A 645 -16.90 34.80 -13.16
CA TRP A 645 -16.83 33.44 -13.70
C TRP A 645 -17.83 33.17 -14.85
N ALA A 646 -19.02 33.77 -14.79
CA ALA A 646 -20.06 33.65 -15.83
C ALA A 646 -19.65 34.18 -17.22
N ILE A 647 -18.62 35.05 -17.29
CA ILE A 647 -18.02 35.51 -18.55
C ILE A 647 -17.04 34.43 -19.05
N TYR A 648 -16.12 34.00 -18.19
CA TYR A 648 -15.06 33.07 -18.54
C TYR A 648 -15.56 31.65 -18.86
N GLU A 649 -16.64 31.20 -18.21
CA GLU A 649 -17.18 29.85 -18.44
C GLU A 649 -17.64 29.63 -19.89
N LYS A 650 -18.04 30.70 -20.59
CA LYS A 650 -18.48 30.65 -22.00
C LYS A 650 -17.33 30.44 -22.97
N GLY A 651 -16.11 30.81 -22.58
CA GLY A 651 -14.90 30.72 -23.40
C GLY A 651 -14.06 29.46 -23.14
N LEU A 652 -14.55 28.51 -22.33
CA LEU A 652 -13.80 27.31 -21.97
C LEU A 652 -13.67 26.34 -23.15
N LYS A 653 -12.43 25.99 -23.49
CA LYS A 653 -12.14 24.91 -24.46
C LYS A 653 -12.00 23.60 -23.70
N LYS A 654 -12.89 22.64 -23.92
CA LYS A 654 -12.76 21.31 -23.31
C LYS A 654 -11.50 20.62 -23.82
N ILE A 655 -10.71 20.06 -22.91
CA ILE A 655 -9.49 19.30 -23.21
C ILE A 655 -9.55 17.86 -22.67
N TYR A 656 -10.49 17.56 -21.76
CA TYR A 656 -10.81 16.20 -21.34
C TYR A 656 -12.21 16.18 -20.72
N PRO A 657 -13.02 15.14 -20.92
CA PRO A 657 -12.91 14.12 -21.96
C PRO A 657 -13.14 14.71 -23.37
N LEU A 658 -12.42 14.19 -24.36
CA LEU A 658 -12.57 14.50 -25.78
C LEU A 658 -13.13 13.32 -26.58
N THR A 659 -12.95 12.10 -26.08
CA THR A 659 -13.48 10.89 -26.72
C THR A 659 -14.63 10.30 -25.93
N GLY A 660 -15.49 9.53 -26.60
CA GLY A 660 -16.56 8.80 -25.91
C GLY A 660 -16.02 7.85 -24.83
N THR A 661 -14.79 7.34 -24.96
CA THR A 661 -14.17 6.45 -23.96
C THR A 661 -13.83 7.21 -22.69
N GLN A 662 -13.29 8.42 -22.84
CA GLN A 662 -13.02 9.30 -21.73
C GLN A 662 -14.32 9.78 -21.07
N ASN A 663 -15.40 10.01 -21.85
CA ASN A 663 -16.73 10.32 -21.30
C ASN A 663 -17.28 9.18 -20.43
N ALA A 664 -17.18 7.92 -20.88
CA ALA A 664 -17.63 6.78 -20.07
C ALA A 664 -16.86 6.66 -18.75
N ARG A 665 -15.53 6.90 -18.76
CA ARG A 665 -14.72 6.94 -17.53
C ARG A 665 -15.17 8.05 -16.58
N MET A 666 -15.53 9.21 -17.12
CA MET A 666 -16.09 10.32 -16.33
C MET A 666 -17.40 9.93 -15.66
N GLU A 667 -18.32 9.27 -16.36
CA GLU A 667 -19.57 8.75 -15.79
C GLU A 667 -19.32 7.72 -14.69
N GLU A 668 -18.41 6.77 -14.91
CA GLU A 668 -18.03 5.74 -13.92
C GLU A 668 -17.42 6.35 -12.65
N SER A 669 -16.67 7.46 -12.77
CA SER A 669 -16.10 8.22 -11.63
C SER A 669 -17.14 9.06 -10.87
N GLY A 670 -18.43 8.98 -11.24
CA GLY A 670 -19.51 9.79 -10.66
C GLY A 670 -19.54 11.24 -11.17
N ASN A 671 -18.82 11.56 -12.26
CA ASN A 671 -18.82 12.87 -12.92
C ASN A 671 -19.62 12.82 -14.23
N ALA A 672 -20.87 12.35 -14.16
CA ALA A 672 -21.74 12.15 -15.32
C ALA A 672 -22.33 13.45 -15.91
N ASP A 673 -22.24 14.59 -15.20
CA ASP A 673 -22.67 15.87 -15.77
C ASP A 673 -21.75 16.25 -16.94
N PRO A 674 -22.28 16.54 -18.15
CA PRO A 674 -21.46 16.88 -19.33
C PRO A 674 -20.55 18.09 -19.15
N ARG A 675 -20.83 18.96 -18.17
CA ARG A 675 -19.98 20.10 -17.80
C ARG A 675 -18.72 19.66 -17.07
N CYS A 676 -18.69 18.46 -16.48
CA CYS A 676 -17.49 17.94 -15.81
C CYS A 676 -16.37 17.63 -16.82
N GLY A 677 -15.13 17.81 -16.37
CA GLY A 677 -13.94 17.59 -17.17
C GLY A 677 -12.84 18.62 -16.93
N LEU A 678 -11.82 18.57 -17.78
CA LEU A 678 -10.72 19.54 -17.84
C LEU A 678 -10.94 20.47 -19.03
N TYR A 679 -10.68 21.75 -18.80
CA TYR A 679 -10.82 22.82 -19.79
C TYR A 679 -9.59 23.71 -19.78
N LEU A 680 -9.31 24.35 -20.91
CA LEU A 680 -8.34 25.42 -21.04
C LEU A 680 -9.07 26.76 -21.17
N LEU A 681 -8.70 27.71 -20.33
CA LEU A 681 -9.10 29.12 -20.43
C LEU A 681 -7.92 29.91 -20.99
N ALA A 682 -7.91 30.14 -22.30
CA ALA A 682 -6.86 30.86 -23.01
C ALA A 682 -7.13 32.36 -23.16
N THR A 683 -8.39 32.79 -22.94
CA THR A 683 -8.81 34.19 -23.10
C THR A 683 -8.50 35.08 -21.89
N TYR A 684 -8.09 34.49 -20.77
CA TYR A 684 -7.68 35.23 -19.58
C TYR A 684 -6.27 35.84 -19.74
N ALA A 685 -5.87 36.73 -18.82
CA ALA A 685 -4.57 37.42 -18.86
C ALA A 685 -3.36 36.48 -18.97
N CYS A 686 -3.48 35.26 -18.43
CA CYS A 686 -2.52 34.17 -18.55
C CYS A 686 -3.26 32.81 -18.70
N PRO A 687 -2.59 31.73 -19.13
CA PRO A 687 -3.23 30.42 -19.29
C PRO A 687 -3.71 29.82 -17.96
N VAL A 688 -4.93 29.26 -17.96
CA VAL A 688 -5.51 28.58 -16.79
C VAL A 688 -6.11 27.25 -17.20
N ILE A 689 -5.78 26.19 -16.45
CA ILE A 689 -6.45 24.89 -16.58
C ILE A 689 -7.59 24.86 -15.58
N VAL A 690 -8.80 24.60 -16.06
CA VAL A 690 -10.02 24.58 -15.24
C VAL A 690 -10.52 23.15 -15.12
N ILE A 691 -10.73 22.71 -13.89
CA ILE A 691 -11.33 21.43 -13.54
C ILE A 691 -12.75 21.68 -13.07
N ARG A 692 -13.73 21.05 -13.72
CA ARG A 692 -15.13 21.03 -13.30
C ARG A 692 -15.51 19.61 -12.90
N SER A 693 -16.11 19.45 -11.73
CA SER A 693 -16.41 18.12 -11.16
C SER A 693 -17.54 18.19 -10.14
N LEU A 694 -18.22 17.06 -9.92
CA LEU A 694 -19.14 16.88 -8.79
C LEU A 694 -18.33 16.58 -7.50
N PRO A 695 -18.92 16.65 -6.30
CA PRO A 695 -18.22 16.34 -5.04
C PRO A 695 -18.16 14.83 -4.76
N THR A 696 -17.34 14.09 -5.50
CA THR A 696 -17.14 12.64 -5.29
C THR A 696 -15.75 12.37 -4.71
N GLU A 697 -15.44 11.15 -4.27
CA GLU A 697 -14.05 10.83 -3.91
C GLU A 697 -13.17 10.53 -5.14
N ALA A 698 -13.79 10.14 -6.26
CA ALA A 698 -13.11 9.73 -7.49
C ALA A 698 -12.66 10.91 -8.39
N ASP A 699 -13.21 12.10 -8.18
CA ASP A 699 -12.86 13.30 -8.94
C ASP A 699 -11.42 13.83 -8.73
N SER A 700 -10.71 13.34 -7.70
CA SER A 700 -9.30 13.69 -7.43
C SER A 700 -8.38 13.20 -8.55
N GLU A 701 -8.85 12.25 -9.37
CA GLU A 701 -8.16 11.79 -10.56
C GLU A 701 -7.95 12.92 -11.59
N LEU A 702 -8.91 13.84 -11.74
CA LEU A 702 -8.76 14.99 -12.64
C LEU A 702 -7.65 15.94 -12.19
N CYS A 703 -7.57 16.19 -10.88
CA CYS A 703 -6.47 16.96 -10.29
C CYS A 703 -5.13 16.25 -10.50
N LEU A 704 -5.10 14.92 -10.32
CA LEU A 704 -3.90 14.12 -10.54
C LEU A 704 -3.44 14.10 -12.00
N ARG A 705 -4.37 14.06 -12.95
CA ARG A 705 -4.07 14.15 -14.38
C ARG A 705 -3.38 15.48 -14.71
N VAL A 706 -3.92 16.60 -14.22
CA VAL A 706 -3.27 17.91 -14.38
C VAL A 706 -1.91 17.93 -13.68
N TYR A 707 -1.83 17.45 -12.44
CA TYR A 707 -0.59 17.42 -11.66
C TYR A 707 0.55 16.69 -12.38
N LYS A 708 0.28 15.50 -12.93
CA LYS A 708 1.26 14.69 -13.67
C LYS A 708 1.68 15.32 -15.00
N ALA A 709 0.81 16.11 -15.63
CA ALA A 709 1.10 16.75 -16.90
C ALA A 709 2.02 17.98 -16.75
N LEU A 710 2.00 18.64 -15.59
CA LEU A 710 2.79 19.84 -15.31
C LEU A 710 4.31 19.52 -15.19
N PRO A 711 5.18 20.43 -15.67
CA PRO A 711 6.63 20.25 -15.56
C PRO A 711 7.10 20.37 -14.11
N THR A 712 8.02 19.48 -13.69
CA THR A 712 8.69 19.55 -12.39
C THR A 712 10.16 19.87 -12.57
N HIS A 713 10.65 20.93 -11.93
CA HIS A 713 12.06 21.32 -12.04
C HIS A 713 12.98 20.46 -11.16
N GLU A 714 14.27 20.46 -11.47
CA GLU A 714 15.27 19.73 -10.70
C GLU A 714 15.37 20.23 -9.26
N GLY A 715 15.42 19.32 -8.28
CA GLY A 715 15.45 19.65 -6.85
C GLY A 715 14.11 20.09 -6.24
N GLU A 716 13.04 20.19 -7.03
CA GLU A 716 11.69 20.51 -6.54
C GLU A 716 10.87 19.24 -6.27
N ILE A 717 10.07 19.28 -5.21
CA ILE A 717 9.28 18.14 -4.70
C ILE A 717 7.85 18.09 -5.29
N GLU A 718 7.49 19.08 -6.10
CA GLU A 718 6.15 19.28 -6.69
C GLU A 718 6.24 20.26 -7.89
N PRO A 719 5.43 20.10 -8.96
CA PRO A 719 5.32 21.09 -10.02
C PRO A 719 4.88 22.47 -9.50
N ARG A 720 5.41 23.53 -10.10
CA ARG A 720 5.06 24.90 -9.73
C ARG A 720 3.63 25.23 -10.18
N MET A 721 2.74 25.49 -9.22
CA MET A 721 1.37 25.87 -9.50
C MET A 721 0.75 26.75 -8.40
N ASN A 722 -0.28 27.50 -8.77
CA ASN A 722 -1.28 28.03 -7.84
C ASN A 722 -2.61 27.36 -8.11
N VAL A 723 -3.40 27.11 -7.07
CA VAL A 723 -4.72 26.49 -7.19
C VAL A 723 -5.76 27.34 -6.48
N VAL A 724 -6.91 27.58 -7.11
CA VAL A 724 -8.07 28.27 -6.50
C VAL A 724 -9.31 27.42 -6.75
N CYS A 725 -10.11 27.17 -5.73
CA CYS A 725 -11.23 26.24 -5.78
C CYS A 725 -12.45 26.77 -5.01
N TRP A 726 -13.65 26.56 -5.55
CA TRP A 726 -14.89 26.93 -4.89
C TRP A 726 -16.07 26.08 -5.38
N ARG A 727 -17.16 26.11 -4.61
CA ARG A 727 -18.45 25.52 -5.00
C ARG A 727 -19.22 26.49 -5.91
N GLN A 728 -19.48 26.10 -7.15
CA GLN A 728 -20.23 26.87 -8.13
C GLN A 728 -21.69 26.39 -8.20
N ALA A 729 -22.63 27.33 -8.24
CA ALA A 729 -24.05 27.02 -8.37
C ALA A 729 -24.35 26.44 -9.76
N GLY A 730 -25.10 25.34 -9.80
CA GLY A 730 -25.37 24.59 -11.04
C GLY A 730 -26.25 25.30 -12.06
N GLY A 731 -27.17 26.17 -11.60
CA GLY A 731 -28.22 26.76 -12.43
C GLY A 731 -29.47 25.87 -12.55
N ILE A 732 -30.44 26.26 -13.37
CA ILE A 732 -31.71 25.53 -13.53
C ILE A 732 -31.44 24.19 -14.22
N GLY A 733 -31.85 23.08 -13.59
CA GLY A 733 -31.73 21.73 -14.15
C GLY A 733 -30.38 21.03 -13.92
N HIS A 734 -29.49 21.64 -13.15
CA HIS A 734 -28.13 21.17 -12.93
C HIS A 734 -27.74 21.23 -11.44
N SER A 735 -26.99 20.24 -10.96
CA SER A 735 -26.44 20.27 -9.60
C SER A 735 -25.30 21.27 -9.48
N ASP A 736 -25.08 21.75 -8.25
CA ASP A 736 -23.85 22.46 -7.90
C ASP A 736 -22.62 21.61 -8.23
N GLU A 737 -21.56 22.29 -8.60
CA GLU A 737 -20.28 21.68 -8.98
C GLU A 737 -19.13 22.33 -8.22
N ILE A 738 -17.96 21.72 -8.32
CA ILE A 738 -16.69 22.28 -7.86
C ILE A 738 -15.93 22.78 -9.08
N VAL A 739 -15.56 24.07 -9.05
CA VAL A 739 -14.65 24.67 -10.02
C VAL A 739 -13.29 24.80 -9.36
N THR A 740 -12.26 24.21 -9.98
CA THR A 740 -10.86 24.33 -9.56
C THR A 740 -10.04 24.92 -10.69
N LEU A 741 -9.43 26.06 -10.45
CA LEU A 741 -8.48 26.71 -11.33
C LEU A 741 -7.07 26.29 -10.94
N VAL A 742 -6.31 25.78 -11.90
CA VAL A 742 -4.88 25.51 -11.77
C VAL A 742 -4.16 26.49 -12.67
N PHE A 743 -3.29 27.31 -12.08
CA PHE A 743 -2.40 28.22 -12.79
C PHE A 743 -1.01 27.57 -12.90
N PRO A 744 -0.62 27.05 -14.07
CA PRO A 744 0.70 26.48 -14.30
C PRO A 744 1.77 27.58 -14.20
N ARG A 745 2.78 27.39 -13.33
CA ARG A 745 3.80 28.41 -13.07
C ARG A 745 5.15 27.99 -13.68
N ALA A 746 5.83 28.94 -14.31
CA ALA A 746 7.22 28.78 -14.76
C ALA A 746 8.21 29.38 -13.76
N LYS A 747 7.80 30.43 -13.03
CA LYS A 747 8.70 31.26 -12.22
C LYS A 747 8.09 31.65 -10.87
N HIS A 748 8.96 31.75 -9.86
CA HIS A 748 8.53 32.15 -8.51
C HIS A 748 8.07 33.61 -8.44
N ARG A 749 8.91 34.55 -8.88
CA ARG A 749 8.64 36.00 -8.84
C ARG A 749 9.01 36.65 -10.17
N PRO A 750 8.30 37.70 -10.60
CA PRO A 750 8.61 38.43 -11.82
C PRO A 750 9.93 39.21 -11.69
N ASP A 751 10.55 39.58 -12.81
CA ASP A 751 11.83 40.31 -12.86
C ASP A 751 11.73 41.69 -12.21
N CYS A 752 10.56 42.33 -12.34
CA CYS A 752 10.30 43.62 -11.70
C CYS A 752 10.41 43.56 -10.17
N TYR A 753 10.29 42.38 -9.55
CA TYR A 753 10.51 42.21 -8.11
C TYR A 753 11.98 42.43 -7.71
N TYR A 754 12.90 41.93 -8.54
CA TYR A 754 14.35 41.96 -8.28
C TYR A 754 15.06 43.19 -8.84
N ALA A 755 14.39 43.95 -9.72
CA ALA A 755 14.91 45.19 -10.27
C ALA A 755 15.24 46.23 -9.19
N ARG A 756 16.01 47.27 -9.55
CA ARG A 756 16.42 48.35 -8.64
C ARG A 756 15.95 49.70 -9.18
N GLY A 757 15.74 50.66 -8.28
CA GLY A 757 15.32 52.01 -8.66
C GLY A 757 13.89 52.04 -9.24
N GLU A 758 13.67 52.89 -10.23
CA GLU A 758 12.34 53.13 -10.85
C GLU A 758 11.80 51.95 -11.67
N GLU A 759 12.57 50.88 -11.88
CA GLU A 759 12.09 49.68 -12.57
C GLU A 759 11.46 48.65 -11.60
N GLN A 760 11.78 48.76 -10.31
CA GLN A 760 11.28 47.82 -9.29
C GLN A 760 9.78 48.00 -9.02
N LEU A 761 9.05 46.88 -9.03
CA LEU A 761 7.69 46.75 -8.50
C LEU A 761 7.66 45.59 -7.52
N LEU A 762 7.21 45.82 -6.29
CA LEU A 762 7.21 44.81 -5.23
C LEU A 762 5.95 43.95 -5.32
N VAL A 763 5.85 43.17 -6.41
CA VAL A 763 4.74 42.27 -6.72
C VAL A 763 5.23 40.83 -6.77
N SER A 764 4.64 39.95 -5.98
CA SER A 764 4.99 38.53 -5.89
C SER A 764 3.72 37.69 -6.04
N PRO A 765 3.29 37.39 -7.29
CA PRO A 765 1.99 36.79 -7.53
C PRO A 765 1.78 35.46 -6.79
N GLY A 766 0.78 35.41 -5.91
CA GLY A 766 0.20 34.18 -5.36
C GLY A 766 -1.14 33.88 -6.03
N ALA A 767 -1.91 32.93 -5.48
CA ALA A 767 -3.15 32.43 -6.08
C ALA A 767 -4.21 33.52 -6.30
N LEU A 768 -4.32 34.49 -5.37
CA LEU A 768 -5.25 35.62 -5.53
C LEU A 768 -4.82 36.59 -6.63
N ASP A 769 -3.51 36.87 -6.74
CA ASP A 769 -2.95 37.70 -7.81
C ASP A 769 -3.13 37.02 -9.18
N MET A 770 -2.86 35.71 -9.26
CA MET A 770 -3.10 34.91 -10.46
C MET A 770 -4.58 34.89 -10.86
N CYS A 771 -5.48 34.98 -9.89
CA CYS A 771 -6.93 35.07 -10.09
C CYS A 771 -7.41 36.53 -10.30
N GLY A 772 -6.48 37.48 -10.45
CA GLY A 772 -6.73 38.84 -10.93
C GLY A 772 -6.68 39.94 -9.88
N LEU A 773 -6.44 39.63 -8.61
CA LEU A 773 -6.33 40.64 -7.54
C LEU A 773 -4.85 40.88 -7.18
N LEU A 774 -4.17 41.76 -7.93
CA LEU A 774 -2.75 42.05 -7.73
C LEU A 774 -2.54 42.93 -6.50
N VAL A 775 -1.84 42.40 -5.49
CA VAL A 775 -1.61 43.10 -4.23
C VAL A 775 -0.26 43.81 -4.23
N THR A 776 -0.31 45.12 -4.04
CA THR A 776 0.85 46.03 -4.01
C THR A 776 1.03 46.59 -2.59
N PRO A 777 2.19 46.36 -1.95
CA PRO A 777 2.45 46.88 -0.59
C PRO A 777 2.92 48.35 -0.60
N ARG A 778 3.46 48.84 -1.73
CA ARG A 778 3.89 50.22 -1.90
C ARG A 778 2.86 51.01 -2.72
N GLU A 779 2.54 52.20 -2.24
CA GLU A 779 1.60 53.10 -2.90
C GLU A 779 2.08 53.51 -4.31
N GLU A 780 3.37 53.77 -4.46
CA GLU A 780 3.98 54.10 -5.77
C GLU A 780 3.78 52.98 -6.81
N ASP A 781 3.87 51.72 -6.40
CA ASP A 781 3.67 50.57 -7.29
C ASP A 781 2.20 50.42 -7.70
N PHE A 782 1.27 50.71 -6.77
CA PHE A 782 -0.17 50.72 -7.02
C PHE A 782 -0.55 51.70 -8.14
N TYR A 783 0.04 52.89 -8.14
CA TYR A 783 -0.24 53.87 -9.20
C TYR A 783 0.47 53.53 -10.51
N ARG A 784 1.71 53.02 -10.43
CA ARG A 784 2.56 52.69 -11.59
C ARG A 784 2.16 51.43 -12.35
N ILE A 785 1.35 50.54 -11.76
CA ILE A 785 0.91 49.31 -12.45
C ILE A 785 -0.22 49.61 -13.45
N THR A 786 0.08 49.54 -14.75
CA THR A 786 -0.91 49.67 -15.83
C THR A 786 -1.56 48.32 -16.14
N PRO A 787 -2.71 48.27 -16.84
CA PRO A 787 -3.33 47.01 -17.25
C PRO A 787 -2.38 46.10 -18.05
N GLU A 788 -1.62 46.66 -18.99
CA GLU A 788 -0.67 45.92 -19.82
C GLU A 788 0.47 45.34 -18.96
N ARG A 789 0.96 46.13 -17.99
CA ARG A 789 2.02 45.70 -17.09
C ARG A 789 1.55 44.63 -16.12
N ALA A 790 0.33 44.73 -15.58
CA ALA A 790 -0.28 43.70 -14.74
C ALA A 790 -0.42 42.37 -15.50
N ALA A 791 -0.97 42.41 -16.71
CA ALA A 791 -1.09 41.22 -17.54
C ALA A 791 0.27 40.63 -17.92
N SER A 792 1.27 41.47 -18.19
CA SER A 792 2.65 41.03 -18.45
C SER A 792 3.26 40.33 -17.23
N ILE A 793 3.05 40.84 -16.01
CA ILE A 793 3.56 40.22 -14.78
C ILE A 793 2.98 38.81 -14.60
N LEU A 794 1.67 38.64 -14.82
CA LEU A 794 1.04 37.32 -14.71
C LEU A 794 1.59 36.35 -15.77
N ARG A 795 1.72 36.79 -17.03
CA ARG A 795 2.29 35.97 -18.11
C ARG A 795 3.75 35.58 -17.86
N GLU A 796 4.55 36.50 -17.31
CA GLU A 796 5.97 36.25 -17.04
C GLU A 796 6.18 35.11 -16.03
N VAL A 797 5.23 34.91 -15.11
CA VAL A 797 5.35 33.88 -14.06
C VAL A 797 4.63 32.57 -14.38
N THR A 798 3.78 32.54 -15.41
CA THR A 798 3.15 31.32 -15.93
C THR A 798 3.98 30.63 -17.00
N LEU A 799 3.60 29.39 -17.34
CA LEU A 799 4.11 28.71 -18.52
C LEU A 799 3.81 29.51 -19.80
N THR A 800 4.68 29.39 -20.80
CA THR A 800 4.45 29.99 -22.13
C THR A 800 3.31 29.25 -22.86
N PRO A 801 2.70 29.85 -23.91
CA PRO A 801 1.69 29.16 -24.71
C PRO A 801 2.14 27.80 -25.23
N GLU A 802 3.39 27.67 -25.67
CA GLU A 802 3.96 26.41 -26.18
C GLU A 802 4.07 25.35 -25.07
N GLU A 803 4.53 25.74 -23.88
CA GLU A 803 4.61 24.85 -22.71
C GLU A 803 3.22 24.43 -22.22
N VAL A 804 2.23 25.31 -22.32
CA VAL A 804 0.83 24.97 -21.99
C VAL A 804 0.25 24.02 -23.01
N ASP A 805 0.53 24.20 -24.30
CA ASP A 805 0.14 23.24 -25.33
C ASP A 805 0.78 21.86 -25.08
N ASP A 806 2.02 21.80 -24.58
CA ASP A 806 2.64 20.55 -24.10
C ASP A 806 1.88 19.90 -22.95
N VAL A 807 1.48 20.70 -21.95
CA VAL A 807 0.68 20.21 -20.82
C VAL A 807 -0.68 19.71 -21.31
N VAL A 808 -1.35 20.46 -22.19
CA VAL A 808 -2.63 20.07 -22.79
C VAL A 808 -2.46 18.79 -23.60
N ARG A 809 -1.41 18.66 -24.42
CA ARG A 809 -1.08 17.44 -25.18
C ARG A 809 -0.92 16.22 -24.26
N LYS A 810 -0.24 16.39 -23.13
CA LYS A 810 -0.10 15.33 -22.09
C LYS A 810 -1.43 15.00 -21.40
N ILE A 811 -2.33 15.98 -21.26
CA ILE A 811 -3.68 15.76 -20.68
C ILE A 811 -4.62 15.06 -21.67
N THR A 812 -4.55 15.45 -22.95
CA THR A 812 -5.42 14.99 -24.05
C THR A 812 -4.95 13.66 -24.66
N ASP A 813 -3.76 13.18 -24.28
CA ASP A 813 -3.13 11.96 -24.80
C ASP A 813 -2.78 12.03 -26.32
N VAL A 814 -2.40 13.22 -26.84
CA VAL A 814 -2.02 13.46 -28.26
C VAL A 814 -0.57 13.97 -28.34
N ARG A 815 0.37 13.25 -28.97
CA ARG A 815 1.78 13.72 -29.11
C ARG A 815 2.27 13.82 -30.56
N GLU A 816 2.83 14.99 -30.88
CA GLU A 816 3.86 15.19 -31.91
C GLU A 816 5.25 14.85 -31.34
N VAL A 817 6.14 14.40 -32.22
CA VAL A 817 7.43 13.77 -31.94
C VAL A 817 8.55 14.81 -31.80
N ASN A 818 9.18 14.95 -30.62
CA ASN A 818 10.49 15.60 -30.48
C ASN A 818 11.39 14.89 -29.42
N PRO A 819 12.50 14.21 -29.78
CA PRO A 819 13.08 13.11 -28.98
C PRO A 819 14.27 13.44 -28.06
N ALA A 820 14.54 14.69 -27.67
CA ALA A 820 15.87 15.07 -27.17
C ALA A 820 16.03 15.42 -25.67
N ALA A 821 15.00 15.46 -24.82
CA ALA A 821 15.14 16.12 -23.50
C ALA A 821 14.97 15.28 -22.22
N ASP A 822 14.35 14.09 -22.21
CA ASP A 822 14.01 13.41 -20.93
C ASP A 822 14.58 11.98 -20.80
N ALA A 823 15.86 11.91 -20.44
CA ALA A 823 16.57 10.67 -20.07
C ALA A 823 16.87 10.57 -18.55
N GLY A 824 16.37 11.47 -17.71
CA GLY A 824 16.66 11.48 -16.28
C GLY A 824 15.42 11.54 -15.41
N ARG A 825 14.89 10.37 -15.02
CA ARG A 825 14.10 10.06 -13.80
C ARG A 825 13.28 8.79 -14.04
N ALA A 826 13.88 7.65 -13.74
CA ALA A 826 13.20 6.38 -13.55
C ALA A 826 13.54 5.94 -12.12
N ASP A 827 12.61 6.16 -11.20
CA ASP A 827 12.58 5.47 -9.91
C ASP A 827 11.20 5.71 -9.29
N SER A 828 10.62 4.64 -8.74
CA SER A 828 9.34 4.53 -8.02
C SER A 828 8.08 4.22 -8.84
N GLN A 829 7.78 2.92 -9.01
CA GLN A 829 6.40 2.38 -8.90
C GLN A 829 6.35 0.84 -8.83
N VAL A 830 6.63 0.28 -7.65
CA VAL A 830 6.07 -1.00 -7.18
C VAL A 830 5.66 -0.79 -5.72
N ALA A 831 4.50 -0.16 -5.49
CA ALA A 831 4.06 0.27 -4.15
C ALA A 831 2.59 -0.04 -3.84
N SER A 832 1.98 -1.00 -4.54
CA SER A 832 0.70 -1.60 -4.15
C SER A 832 0.88 -3.11 -4.15
N GLY A 833 0.86 -3.75 -2.99
CA GLY A 833 1.00 -5.21 -2.86
C GLY A 833 -0.19 -6.02 -3.40
N GLU A 834 -0.96 -5.46 -4.33
CA GLU A 834 -2.08 -6.10 -5.02
C GLU A 834 -1.61 -6.69 -6.36
N GLU A 835 -2.20 -7.84 -6.73
CA GLU A 835 -1.92 -8.51 -8.01
C GLU A 835 -2.30 -7.60 -9.19
N PRO A 836 -1.37 -7.30 -10.11
CA PRO A 836 -1.68 -6.52 -11.30
C PRO A 836 -2.66 -7.24 -12.24
N VAL A 837 -3.46 -6.47 -12.97
CA VAL A 837 -4.31 -6.95 -14.07
C VAL A 837 -3.60 -6.63 -15.39
N VAL A 838 -3.41 -7.64 -16.23
CA VAL A 838 -2.83 -7.52 -17.58
C VAL A 838 -3.94 -7.34 -18.62
N GLN A 839 -3.69 -6.46 -19.60
CA GLN A 839 -4.56 -6.27 -20.76
C GLN A 839 -4.00 -7.05 -21.96
N VAL A 840 -4.71 -8.11 -22.37
CA VAL A 840 -4.25 -9.00 -23.45
C VAL A 840 -5.06 -8.79 -24.73
N GLY A 841 -4.42 -8.37 -25.82
CA GLY A 841 -5.07 -8.26 -27.14
C GLY A 841 -5.26 -9.63 -27.79
N ILE A 842 -6.52 -10.02 -28.05
CA ILE A 842 -6.88 -11.35 -28.57
C ILE A 842 -7.00 -11.35 -30.09
N THR A 843 -7.83 -10.47 -30.65
CA THR A 843 -8.09 -10.43 -32.10
C THR A 843 -8.59 -9.05 -32.52
N GLU A 844 -8.42 -8.73 -33.80
CA GLU A 844 -8.84 -7.46 -34.41
C GLU A 844 -9.67 -7.75 -35.67
N LYS A 845 -10.97 -7.39 -35.65
CA LYS A 845 -11.91 -7.67 -36.76
C LYS A 845 -12.98 -6.58 -36.89
N PRO A 846 -13.53 -6.33 -38.10
CA PRO A 846 -14.64 -5.39 -38.28
C PRO A 846 -15.92 -5.78 -37.51
N SER A 847 -16.14 -7.07 -37.27
CA SER A 847 -17.28 -7.60 -36.51
C SER A 847 -16.80 -8.74 -35.62
N LEU A 848 -17.32 -8.79 -34.40
CA LEU A 848 -17.00 -9.78 -33.39
C LEU A 848 -18.27 -10.46 -32.89
N ARG A 849 -18.27 -11.78 -33.00
CA ARG A 849 -19.28 -12.65 -32.39
C ARG A 849 -18.67 -13.39 -31.21
N PHE A 850 -19.32 -13.31 -30.06
CA PHE A 850 -18.89 -14.00 -28.86
C PHE A 850 -20.08 -14.41 -28.00
N ARG A 851 -19.89 -15.42 -27.15
CA ARG A 851 -20.91 -15.89 -26.21
C ARG A 851 -20.45 -15.61 -24.79
N LEU A 852 -21.33 -15.03 -23.98
CA LEU A 852 -21.12 -14.83 -22.55
C LEU A 852 -21.67 -16.04 -21.79
N ASP A 853 -20.77 -16.89 -21.31
CA ASP A 853 -21.03 -18.12 -20.57
C ASP A 853 -21.13 -17.79 -19.07
N GLY A 854 -22.31 -17.29 -18.68
CA GLY A 854 -22.59 -16.77 -17.34
C GLY A 854 -23.15 -15.35 -17.40
N THR A 855 -23.26 -14.70 -16.24
CA THR A 855 -23.81 -13.33 -16.14
C THR A 855 -22.68 -12.29 -16.16
N PHE A 856 -22.76 -11.35 -17.09
CA PHE A 856 -21.84 -10.22 -17.18
C PHE A 856 -22.61 -8.92 -16.98
N LYS A 857 -21.93 -7.89 -16.51
CA LYS A 857 -22.46 -6.53 -16.47
C LYS A 857 -21.83 -5.72 -17.61
N ALA A 858 -22.67 -5.12 -18.43
CA ALA A 858 -22.27 -4.19 -19.48
C ALA A 858 -23.20 -2.97 -19.41
N LYS A 859 -22.63 -1.77 -19.29
CA LYS A 859 -23.39 -0.50 -19.22
C LYS A 859 -24.52 -0.46 -18.19
N GLY A 860 -24.30 -1.11 -17.05
CA GLY A 860 -25.27 -1.13 -15.94
C GLY A 860 -26.29 -2.26 -16.02
N GLU A 861 -26.40 -2.95 -17.15
CA GLU A 861 -27.33 -4.06 -17.35
C GLU A 861 -26.63 -5.43 -17.23
N LEU A 862 -27.40 -6.43 -16.79
CA LEU A 862 -26.94 -7.81 -16.75
C LEU A 862 -27.21 -8.48 -18.09
N VAL A 863 -26.16 -9.06 -18.69
CA VAL A 863 -26.15 -9.60 -20.04
C VAL A 863 -25.54 -11.00 -20.00
N SER A 864 -26.08 -11.93 -20.79
CA SER A 864 -25.60 -13.30 -20.94
C SER A 864 -25.92 -13.83 -22.34
N GLY A 865 -25.28 -14.92 -22.76
CA GLY A 865 -25.55 -15.57 -24.05
C GLY A 865 -24.85 -14.90 -25.24
N GLU A 866 -25.34 -15.20 -26.45
CA GLU A 866 -24.74 -14.76 -27.72
C GLU A 866 -24.79 -13.24 -27.89
N GLN A 867 -23.65 -12.65 -28.25
CA GLN A 867 -23.48 -11.24 -28.55
C GLN A 867 -22.90 -11.07 -29.95
N LEU A 868 -23.35 -10.02 -30.64
CA LEU A 868 -22.79 -9.54 -31.89
C LEU A 868 -22.45 -8.06 -31.72
N VAL A 869 -21.22 -7.71 -32.07
CA VAL A 869 -20.71 -6.35 -31.98
C VAL A 869 -20.00 -6.00 -33.28
N GLU A 870 -20.27 -4.82 -33.83
CA GLU A 870 -19.73 -4.39 -35.13
C GLU A 870 -19.05 -3.03 -35.02
N CYS A 871 -18.00 -2.81 -35.81
CA CYS A 871 -17.44 -1.48 -35.99
C CYS A 871 -18.28 -0.72 -37.03
N VAL A 872 -18.96 0.34 -36.60
CA VAL A 872 -19.76 1.22 -37.45
C VAL A 872 -19.28 2.65 -37.25
N ASP A 873 -18.83 3.31 -38.32
CA ASP A 873 -18.31 4.69 -38.32
C ASP A 873 -17.23 4.95 -37.24
N GLY A 874 -16.32 4.00 -37.05
CA GLY A 874 -15.27 4.10 -36.03
C GLY A 874 -15.76 3.98 -34.58
N CYS A 875 -16.95 3.44 -34.36
CA CYS A 875 -17.54 3.16 -33.05
C CYS A 875 -17.93 1.68 -32.91
N VAL A 876 -17.96 1.19 -31.67
CA VAL A 876 -18.46 -0.12 -31.28
C VAL A 876 -20.00 -0.11 -31.26
N SER A 877 -20.65 -0.71 -32.25
CA SER A 877 -22.10 -0.90 -32.31
C SER A 877 -22.52 -2.17 -31.57
N TRP A 878 -23.35 -2.05 -30.54
CA TRP A 878 -23.90 -3.18 -29.79
C TRP A 878 -25.36 -2.91 -29.42
N GLN A 879 -26.26 -3.86 -29.74
CA GLN A 879 -27.71 -3.75 -29.54
C GLN A 879 -28.36 -2.48 -30.13
N GLY A 880 -27.81 -1.97 -31.25
CA GLY A 880 -28.33 -0.78 -31.94
C GLY A 880 -27.86 0.57 -31.36
N ALA A 881 -27.01 0.56 -30.33
CA ALA A 881 -26.37 1.75 -29.78
C ALA A 881 -24.87 1.77 -30.12
N LEU A 882 -24.32 2.97 -30.31
CA LEU A 882 -22.91 3.18 -30.62
C LEU A 882 -22.12 3.55 -29.35
N TYR A 883 -21.01 2.87 -29.14
CA TYR A 883 -20.11 3.04 -28.01
C TYR A 883 -18.69 3.30 -28.50
N SER A 884 -17.90 4.03 -27.72
CA SER A 884 -16.46 4.20 -27.95
C SER A 884 -15.64 2.98 -27.53
N THR A 885 -16.05 2.36 -26.42
CA THR A 885 -15.60 1.08 -25.91
C THR A 885 -16.75 0.46 -25.12
N ILE A 886 -16.78 -0.87 -25.08
CA ILE A 886 -17.70 -1.63 -24.24
C ILE A 886 -16.91 -2.67 -23.45
N SER A 887 -17.25 -2.79 -22.17
CA SER A 887 -16.69 -3.80 -21.27
C SER A 887 -17.79 -4.72 -20.79
N PHE A 888 -17.54 -6.02 -20.85
CA PHE A 888 -18.36 -7.06 -20.28
C PHE A 888 -17.64 -7.59 -19.04
N VAL A 889 -18.11 -7.18 -17.86
CA VAL A 889 -17.49 -7.51 -16.58
C VAL A 889 -18.18 -8.73 -15.96
N PRO A 890 -17.50 -9.85 -15.71
CA PRO A 890 -18.12 -11.04 -15.15
C PRO A 890 -18.64 -10.77 -13.73
N GLN A 891 -19.83 -11.28 -13.40
CA GLN A 891 -20.41 -11.16 -12.05
C GLN A 891 -19.98 -12.29 -11.09
N SER A 892 -19.28 -13.30 -11.59
CA SER A 892 -18.65 -14.39 -10.83
C SER A 892 -17.37 -14.82 -11.53
N LYS A 893 -16.41 -15.38 -10.78
CA LYS A 893 -15.14 -15.90 -11.33
C LYS A 893 -15.32 -17.08 -12.29
N ASP A 894 -16.41 -17.81 -12.15
CA ASP A 894 -16.72 -18.96 -13.03
C ASP A 894 -17.32 -18.51 -14.38
N ASN A 895 -17.66 -17.23 -14.52
CA ASN A 895 -18.25 -16.71 -15.75
C ASN A 895 -17.15 -16.49 -16.79
N THR A 896 -17.34 -17.02 -17.98
CA THR A 896 -16.36 -16.99 -19.07
C THR A 896 -16.99 -16.40 -20.32
N PHE A 897 -16.16 -16.02 -21.29
CA PHE A 897 -16.64 -15.60 -22.61
C PHE A 897 -15.91 -16.36 -23.71
N SER A 898 -16.65 -16.76 -24.73
CA SER A 898 -16.14 -17.54 -25.86
C SER A 898 -16.14 -16.67 -27.13
N LEU A 899 -14.97 -16.38 -27.68
CA LEU A 899 -14.80 -15.65 -28.95
C LEU A 899 -14.65 -16.64 -30.10
N ALA A 900 -15.45 -16.46 -31.15
CA ALA A 900 -15.35 -17.26 -32.36
C ALA A 900 -14.20 -16.80 -33.27
N ASP A 901 -13.66 -17.75 -34.04
CA ASP A 901 -12.69 -17.50 -35.12
C ASP A 901 -11.39 -16.80 -34.69
N VAL A 902 -10.87 -17.05 -33.48
CA VAL A 902 -9.60 -16.46 -33.04
C VAL A 902 -8.44 -17.13 -33.80
N THR A 903 -7.66 -16.35 -34.54
CA THR A 903 -6.46 -16.82 -35.25
C THR A 903 -5.32 -17.07 -34.26
N ILE A 904 -4.70 -18.23 -34.34
CA ILE A 904 -3.51 -18.61 -33.54
C ILE A 904 -2.34 -18.95 -34.46
N GLY A 905 -1.11 -18.62 -34.04
CA GLY A 905 0.10 -18.89 -34.82
C GLY A 905 0.19 -18.02 -36.07
N LYS A 906 -0.10 -16.71 -35.93
CA LYS A 906 -0.14 -15.77 -37.05
C LYS A 906 1.25 -15.69 -37.70
N GLU A 907 1.33 -15.83 -39.02
CA GLU A 907 2.60 -15.89 -39.78
C GLU A 907 3.48 -17.11 -39.47
N PHE A 908 2.96 -18.15 -38.80
CA PHE A 908 3.61 -19.45 -38.64
C PHE A 908 2.97 -20.53 -39.53
N HIS A 909 3.72 -21.61 -39.81
CA HIS A 909 3.32 -22.70 -40.71
C HIS A 909 2.09 -23.52 -40.24
N TRP A 910 1.56 -23.26 -39.05
CA TRP A 910 0.42 -23.96 -38.45
C TRP A 910 -0.77 -23.03 -38.13
N GLU A 911 -0.78 -21.82 -38.69
CA GLU A 911 -1.84 -20.82 -38.53
C GLU A 911 -3.24 -21.45 -38.72
N ARG A 912 -4.12 -21.26 -37.73
CA ARG A 912 -5.51 -21.77 -37.78
C ARG A 912 -6.44 -20.84 -37.00
N SER A 913 -7.74 -20.93 -37.28
CA SER A 913 -8.78 -20.22 -36.52
C SER A 913 -9.58 -21.21 -35.68
N GLU A 914 -9.74 -20.92 -34.38
CA GLU A 914 -10.54 -21.72 -33.45
C GLU A 914 -11.33 -20.84 -32.47
N THR A 915 -12.41 -21.38 -31.90
CA THR A 915 -13.15 -20.71 -30.82
C THR A 915 -12.37 -20.86 -29.53
N GLN A 916 -12.09 -19.73 -28.86
CA GLN A 916 -11.37 -19.73 -27.58
C GLN A 916 -12.23 -19.13 -26.47
N THR A 917 -12.13 -19.72 -25.28
CA THR A 917 -12.86 -19.32 -24.08
C THR A 917 -11.90 -18.68 -23.09
N PHE A 918 -12.30 -17.54 -22.54
CA PHE A 918 -11.49 -16.71 -21.65
C PHE A 918 -12.25 -16.40 -20.35
N GLY A 919 -11.52 -16.29 -19.25
CA GLY A 919 -11.99 -15.72 -18.00
C GLY A 919 -11.81 -14.20 -17.97
N GLY A 920 -12.26 -13.55 -16.90
CA GLY A 920 -12.05 -12.11 -16.71
C GLY A 920 -12.93 -11.21 -17.57
N THR A 921 -12.53 -9.94 -17.71
CA THR A 921 -13.33 -8.92 -18.40
C THR A 921 -13.00 -8.90 -19.89
N LEU A 922 -14.03 -8.93 -20.75
CA LEU A 922 -13.87 -8.65 -22.18
C LEU A 922 -14.11 -7.17 -22.43
N ARG A 923 -13.10 -6.47 -22.94
CA ARG A 923 -13.20 -5.08 -23.39
C ARG A 923 -13.04 -5.03 -24.91
N LEU A 924 -13.95 -4.34 -25.59
CA LEU A 924 -13.84 -4.06 -27.01
C LEU A 924 -13.53 -2.57 -27.22
N ILE A 925 -12.50 -2.28 -28.01
CA ILE A 925 -12.14 -0.91 -28.42
C ILE A 925 -12.06 -0.85 -29.94
N VAL A 926 -12.06 0.35 -30.51
CA VAL A 926 -11.88 0.54 -31.96
C VAL A 926 -10.44 0.85 -32.29
N ASN A 927 -9.90 0.19 -33.32
CA ASN A 927 -8.68 0.57 -34.02
C ASN A 927 -9.02 0.80 -35.50
N ARG A 928 -9.04 2.07 -35.93
CA ARG A 928 -9.48 2.51 -37.27
C ARG A 928 -10.88 1.99 -37.61
N ASP A 929 -10.96 1.01 -38.51
CA ASP A 929 -12.21 0.44 -39.03
C ASP A 929 -12.50 -0.97 -38.47
N SER A 930 -11.87 -1.33 -37.34
CA SER A 930 -11.99 -2.66 -36.75
C SER A 930 -12.07 -2.62 -35.22
N LEU A 931 -12.66 -3.66 -34.64
CA LEU A 931 -12.77 -3.89 -33.20
C LEU A 931 -11.58 -4.72 -32.72
N VAL A 932 -10.91 -4.25 -31.69
CA VAL A 932 -9.90 -5.01 -30.95
C VAL A 932 -10.55 -5.60 -29.71
N ALA A 933 -10.53 -6.93 -29.59
CA ALA A 933 -10.93 -7.65 -28.39
C ALA A 933 -9.76 -7.71 -27.41
N ILE A 934 -9.94 -7.15 -26.22
CA ILE A 934 -8.95 -7.14 -25.15
C ILE A 934 -9.51 -7.88 -23.93
N ASN A 935 -8.74 -8.81 -23.39
CA ASN A 935 -9.06 -9.50 -22.15
C ASN A 935 -8.30 -8.86 -20.98
N ASP A 936 -9.02 -8.36 -19.98
CA ASP A 936 -8.42 -7.98 -18.71
C ASP A 936 -8.49 -9.15 -17.75
N VAL A 937 -7.32 -9.63 -17.34
CA VAL A 937 -7.18 -10.82 -16.52
C VAL A 937 -6.07 -10.61 -15.49
N PRO A 938 -6.22 -11.11 -14.24
CA PRO A 938 -5.13 -11.08 -13.26
C PRO A 938 -3.88 -11.79 -13.77
N VAL A 939 -2.70 -11.29 -13.41
CA VAL A 939 -1.41 -11.81 -13.90
C VAL A 939 -1.25 -13.32 -13.64
N GLU A 940 -1.66 -13.84 -12.48
CA GLU A 940 -1.49 -15.26 -12.15
C GLU A 940 -2.42 -16.17 -12.97
N GLU A 941 -3.61 -15.69 -13.33
CA GLU A 941 -4.54 -16.40 -14.21
C GLU A 941 -4.02 -16.39 -15.65
N TYR A 942 -3.46 -15.27 -16.11
CA TYR A 942 -2.76 -15.18 -17.39
C TYR A 942 -1.60 -16.19 -17.48
N LEU A 943 -0.73 -16.22 -16.46
CA LEU A 943 0.41 -17.14 -16.41
C LEU A 943 -0.02 -18.61 -16.42
N THR A 944 -1.17 -18.93 -15.83
CA THR A 944 -1.70 -20.30 -15.84
C THR A 944 -2.02 -20.76 -17.25
N SER A 945 -2.60 -19.89 -18.07
CA SER A 945 -2.84 -20.16 -19.48
C SER A 945 -1.52 -20.25 -20.26
N VAL A 946 -0.64 -19.25 -20.11
CA VAL A 946 0.65 -19.21 -20.83
C VAL A 946 1.49 -20.45 -20.59
N ILE A 947 1.74 -20.82 -19.33
CA ILE A 947 2.60 -21.97 -19.03
C ILE A 947 1.94 -23.28 -19.48
N SER A 948 0.60 -23.39 -19.40
CA SER A 948 -0.12 -24.58 -19.88
C SER A 948 -0.14 -24.71 -21.40
N SER A 949 0.01 -23.59 -22.13
CA SER A 949 0.09 -23.55 -23.60
C SER A 949 1.52 -23.74 -24.13
N GLU A 950 2.52 -23.32 -23.35
CA GLU A 950 3.94 -23.44 -23.69
C GLU A 950 4.55 -24.80 -23.28
N MET A 951 4.02 -25.44 -22.22
CA MET A 951 4.65 -26.61 -21.57
C MET A 951 3.66 -27.70 -21.19
N LYS A 952 4.10 -28.97 -21.21
CA LYS A 952 3.25 -30.11 -20.80
C LYS A 952 3.21 -30.28 -19.28
N SER A 953 2.15 -30.92 -18.80
CA SER A 953 1.93 -31.25 -17.37
C SER A 953 2.93 -32.18 -16.73
N THR A 954 3.69 -32.91 -17.56
CA THR A 954 4.69 -33.87 -17.12
C THR A 954 6.06 -33.24 -16.88
N CYS A 955 6.22 -31.93 -17.11
CA CYS A 955 7.45 -31.20 -16.83
C CYS A 955 7.87 -31.31 -15.34
N PRO A 956 9.19 -31.35 -15.06
CA PRO A 956 9.69 -31.25 -13.68
C PRO A 956 9.17 -30.00 -12.95
N THR A 957 8.75 -30.15 -11.70
CA THR A 957 8.11 -29.06 -10.93
C THR A 957 9.00 -27.82 -10.79
N GLU A 958 10.30 -28.00 -10.56
CA GLU A 958 11.23 -26.88 -10.41
C GLU A 958 11.44 -26.10 -11.72
N TYR A 959 11.34 -26.77 -12.87
CA TYR A 959 11.29 -26.09 -14.18
C TYR A 959 10.01 -25.28 -14.34
N LEU A 960 8.83 -25.82 -13.98
CA LEU A 960 7.57 -25.08 -14.02
C LEU A 960 7.58 -23.83 -13.14
N LYS A 961 8.21 -23.90 -11.96
CA LYS A 961 8.42 -22.75 -11.07
C LYS A 961 9.35 -21.69 -11.67
N ALA A 962 10.49 -22.11 -12.21
CA ALA A 962 11.43 -21.20 -12.86
C ALA A 962 10.76 -20.48 -14.04
N SER A 963 10.02 -21.20 -14.88
CA SER A 963 9.24 -20.66 -15.98
C SER A 963 8.17 -19.68 -15.52
N ALA A 964 7.46 -19.96 -14.42
CA ALA A 964 6.47 -19.02 -13.87
C ALA A 964 7.11 -17.69 -13.43
N ILE A 965 8.26 -17.74 -12.76
CA ILE A 965 8.99 -16.56 -12.31
C ILE A 965 9.50 -15.74 -13.51
N VAL A 966 10.08 -16.41 -14.52
CA VAL A 966 10.57 -15.77 -15.74
C VAL A 966 9.44 -15.10 -16.51
N SER A 967 8.37 -15.83 -16.81
CA SER A 967 7.24 -15.30 -17.57
C SER A 967 6.56 -14.13 -16.85
N ARG A 968 6.45 -14.18 -15.52
CA ARG A 968 5.95 -13.07 -14.70
C ARG A 968 6.85 -11.83 -14.79
N SER A 969 8.16 -12.02 -14.67
CA SER A 969 9.13 -10.92 -14.71
C SER A 969 9.11 -10.20 -16.05
N TRP A 970 9.09 -10.97 -17.14
CA TRP A 970 8.94 -10.43 -18.48
C TRP A 970 7.62 -9.65 -18.64
N LEU A 971 6.50 -10.27 -18.26
CA LEU A 971 5.18 -9.67 -18.43
C LEU A 971 5.06 -8.33 -17.70
N LEU A 972 5.51 -8.27 -16.45
CA LEU A 972 5.45 -7.05 -15.65
C LEU A 972 6.34 -5.96 -16.21
N THR A 973 7.47 -6.34 -16.79
CA THR A 973 8.35 -5.41 -17.50
C THR A 973 7.66 -4.86 -18.75
N GLN A 974 6.96 -5.70 -19.53
CA GLN A 974 6.16 -5.21 -20.68
C GLN A 974 5.02 -4.29 -20.25
N MET A 975 4.28 -4.66 -19.21
CA MET A 975 3.23 -3.82 -18.62
C MET A 975 3.79 -2.47 -18.15
N HIS A 976 4.97 -2.48 -17.51
CA HIS A 976 5.65 -1.28 -17.06
C HIS A 976 6.12 -0.41 -18.24
N HIS A 977 6.75 -1.02 -19.26
CA HIS A 977 7.17 -0.34 -20.48
C HIS A 977 5.99 0.28 -21.24
N ARG A 978 4.84 -0.39 -21.31
CA ARG A 978 3.61 0.17 -21.88
C ARG A 978 3.16 1.40 -21.10
N ARG A 979 3.11 1.31 -19.77
CA ARG A 979 2.66 2.41 -18.89
C ARG A 979 3.61 3.61 -18.89
N LEU A 980 4.92 3.37 -19.04
CA LEU A 980 5.93 4.43 -19.21
C LEU A 980 6.04 4.94 -20.66
N GLY A 981 5.64 4.11 -21.62
CA GLY A 981 5.73 4.33 -23.07
C GLY A 981 4.67 5.26 -23.64
N GLU A 982 3.75 5.78 -22.81
CA GLU A 982 2.85 6.87 -23.14
C GLU A 982 3.63 8.18 -23.36
N GLY A 983 4.31 8.24 -24.51
CA GLY A 983 4.74 9.47 -25.15
C GLY A 983 6.19 9.60 -25.61
N LYS A 984 7.02 8.56 -25.60
CA LYS A 984 8.34 8.62 -26.27
C LYS A 984 8.23 8.12 -27.73
N PRO A 985 8.62 8.90 -28.75
CA PRO A 985 8.74 8.41 -30.11
C PRO A 985 9.83 7.34 -30.15
N GLN A 986 9.44 6.08 -30.30
CA GLN A 986 10.40 4.99 -30.44
C GLN A 986 11.09 5.09 -31.80
N PRO A 987 12.42 4.87 -31.90
CA PRO A 987 13.11 4.80 -33.19
C PRO A 987 12.38 3.80 -34.09
N PRO A 988 12.34 4.02 -35.42
CA PRO A 988 11.59 3.13 -36.31
C PRO A 988 12.05 1.69 -36.10
N ALA A 989 11.07 0.79 -35.90
CA ALA A 989 11.32 -0.64 -35.71
C ALA A 989 12.08 -1.25 -36.90
N LEU A 990 12.08 -0.58 -38.06
CA LEU A 990 12.80 -0.96 -39.26
C LEU A 990 13.65 0.21 -39.77
N LYS A 991 14.96 -0.02 -39.95
CA LYS A 991 15.83 0.88 -40.71
C LYS A 991 16.26 0.16 -41.98
N ARG A 992 15.77 0.67 -43.12
CA ARG A 992 16.16 0.20 -44.46
C ARG A 992 16.92 1.32 -45.17
N THR A 993 18.15 1.03 -45.59
CA THR A 993 18.97 1.89 -46.46
C THR A 993 19.21 1.19 -47.81
N ALA A 994 20.00 1.81 -48.69
CA ALA A 994 20.36 1.18 -49.97
C ALA A 994 21.18 -0.11 -49.79
N ASP A 995 21.86 -0.25 -48.65
CA ASP A 995 22.88 -1.25 -48.33
C ASP A 995 22.61 -2.02 -47.01
N SER A 996 21.53 -1.71 -46.28
CA SER A 996 21.19 -2.42 -45.04
C SER A 996 19.68 -2.55 -44.77
N LEU A 997 19.31 -3.65 -44.10
CA LEU A 997 17.98 -3.92 -43.56
C LEU A 997 18.13 -4.39 -42.11
N VAL A 998 17.85 -3.52 -41.15
CA VAL A 998 17.91 -3.86 -39.72
C VAL A 998 16.55 -3.63 -39.09
N ARG A 999 15.97 -4.68 -38.49
CA ARG A 999 14.69 -4.60 -37.78
C ARG A 999 14.87 -4.90 -36.29
N TRP A 1000 14.44 -3.99 -35.44
CA TRP A 1000 14.36 -4.16 -33.99
C TRP A 1000 12.93 -4.54 -33.60
N TYR A 1001 12.79 -5.72 -33.02
CA TYR A 1001 11.54 -6.21 -32.44
C TYR A 1001 11.33 -5.64 -31.02
N ASP A 1002 10.09 -5.62 -30.52
CA ASP A 1002 9.64 -5.02 -29.25
C ASP A 1002 9.60 -3.47 -29.17
N ARG A 1003 9.97 -2.76 -30.24
CA ARG A 1003 9.98 -1.28 -30.23
C ARG A 1003 8.64 -0.60 -30.49
N GLN A 1004 7.60 -1.26 -31.03
CA GLN A 1004 6.35 -0.55 -31.43
C GLN A 1004 5.08 -1.43 -31.48
N GLU A 1005 5.10 -2.65 -30.93
CA GLU A 1005 4.17 -3.68 -31.44
C GLU A 1005 2.77 -3.66 -30.81
N HIS A 1006 2.59 -3.13 -29.59
CA HIS A 1006 1.28 -3.01 -28.94
C HIS A 1006 1.06 -1.64 -28.30
N THR A 1007 0.28 -0.77 -28.94
CA THR A 1007 -0.07 0.57 -28.39
C THR A 1007 -1.38 0.58 -27.62
N LEU A 1008 -2.21 -0.46 -27.77
CA LEU A 1008 -3.60 -0.48 -27.30
C LEU A 1008 -3.83 -1.41 -26.09
N PHE A 1009 -2.92 -2.33 -25.82
CA PHE A 1009 -2.97 -3.33 -24.76
C PHE A 1009 -1.54 -3.68 -24.31
N ASP A 1010 -1.37 -4.38 -23.19
CA ASP A 1010 -0.05 -4.66 -22.60
C ASP A 1010 0.73 -5.71 -23.40
N VAL A 1011 0.06 -6.79 -23.82
CA VAL A 1011 0.64 -7.91 -24.60
C VAL A 1011 -0.40 -8.52 -25.54
N CYS A 1012 0.01 -9.18 -26.62
CA CYS A 1012 -0.92 -9.95 -27.47
C CYS A 1012 -1.04 -11.40 -27.00
N ALA A 1013 -2.10 -12.09 -27.45
CA ALA A 1013 -2.37 -13.48 -27.14
C ALA A 1013 -1.55 -14.50 -27.96
N ASP A 1014 -0.74 -14.04 -28.90
CA ASP A 1014 -0.03 -14.87 -29.88
C ASP A 1014 1.45 -15.10 -29.50
N ASP A 1015 2.14 -15.98 -30.24
CA ASP A 1015 3.54 -16.36 -30.00
C ASP A 1015 4.54 -15.18 -30.11
N HIS A 1016 4.09 -14.03 -30.62
CA HIS A 1016 4.83 -12.78 -30.62
C HIS A 1016 5.17 -12.28 -29.20
N CYS A 1017 4.25 -12.42 -28.24
CA CYS A 1017 4.45 -12.04 -26.84
C CYS A 1017 4.70 -13.28 -25.97
N GLN A 1018 3.60 -13.95 -25.58
CA GLN A 1018 3.56 -15.23 -24.90
C GLN A 1018 2.23 -15.87 -25.28
N ARG A 1019 2.23 -17.18 -25.55
CA ARG A 1019 1.05 -17.88 -26.06
C ARG A 1019 -0.07 -17.96 -25.02
N TYR A 1020 -1.04 -17.04 -25.07
CA TYR A 1020 -2.18 -16.97 -24.16
C TYR A 1020 -3.45 -17.45 -24.87
N GLN A 1021 -4.01 -18.58 -24.43
CA GLN A 1021 -5.17 -19.21 -25.08
C GLN A 1021 -6.41 -19.31 -24.18
N GLY A 1022 -6.48 -18.44 -23.16
CA GLY A 1022 -7.58 -18.39 -22.20
C GLY A 1022 -7.71 -19.67 -21.34
N VAL A 1023 -8.92 -19.94 -20.87
CA VAL A 1023 -9.24 -21.07 -19.98
C VAL A 1023 -9.41 -22.40 -20.74
N SER A 1024 -9.52 -22.36 -22.07
CA SER A 1024 -9.69 -23.56 -22.92
C SER A 1024 -8.52 -24.56 -22.82
N ARG A 1025 -7.35 -24.13 -22.33
CA ARG A 1025 -6.15 -24.95 -22.13
C ARG A 1025 -5.72 -25.07 -20.66
N ILE A 1026 -6.46 -24.48 -19.72
CA ILE A 1026 -6.19 -24.56 -18.28
C ILE A 1026 -6.74 -25.89 -17.75
N GLY A 1027 -5.92 -26.94 -17.81
CA GLY A 1027 -6.31 -28.30 -17.37
C GLY A 1027 -5.25 -29.01 -16.52
N ASN A 1028 -4.23 -28.28 -16.05
CA ASN A 1028 -3.00 -28.88 -15.53
C ASN A 1028 -2.72 -28.48 -14.07
N PRO A 1029 -3.06 -29.35 -13.10
CA PRO A 1029 -2.87 -29.07 -11.68
C PRO A 1029 -1.43 -28.78 -11.28
N ALA A 1030 -0.44 -29.38 -11.96
CA ALA A 1030 0.97 -29.17 -11.65
C ALA A 1030 1.43 -27.75 -11.98
N VAL A 1031 0.91 -27.16 -13.08
CA VAL A 1031 1.18 -25.76 -13.46
C VAL A 1031 0.51 -24.80 -12.49
N SER A 1032 -0.76 -25.01 -12.17
CA SER A 1032 -1.47 -24.18 -11.19
C SER A 1032 -0.78 -24.20 -9.82
N GLU A 1033 -0.27 -25.36 -9.40
CA GLU A 1033 0.48 -25.50 -8.16
C GLU A 1033 1.85 -24.80 -8.21
N ALA A 1034 2.59 -24.92 -9.31
CA ALA A 1034 3.86 -24.22 -9.49
C ALA A 1034 3.69 -22.69 -9.48
N ILE A 1035 2.65 -22.17 -10.14
CA ILE A 1035 2.29 -20.75 -10.14
C ILE A 1035 1.89 -20.31 -8.73
N ARG A 1036 1.04 -21.08 -8.04
CA ARG A 1036 0.64 -20.79 -6.65
C ARG A 1036 1.84 -20.74 -5.69
N GLN A 1037 2.78 -21.68 -5.82
CA GLN A 1037 4.00 -21.72 -4.99
C GLN A 1037 4.95 -20.55 -5.30
N THR A 1038 4.91 -20.01 -6.52
CA THR A 1038 5.74 -18.89 -6.96
C THR A 1038 4.98 -17.57 -7.11
N ARG A 1039 3.76 -17.48 -6.59
CA ARG A 1039 2.87 -16.33 -6.73
C ARG A 1039 3.61 -15.05 -6.35
N GLY A 1040 3.56 -14.05 -7.21
CA GLY A 1040 4.21 -12.76 -6.97
C GLY A 1040 5.75 -12.79 -6.92
N LEU A 1041 6.43 -13.92 -7.14
CA LEU A 1041 7.89 -13.97 -7.25
C LEU A 1041 8.33 -13.57 -8.66
N ALA A 1042 9.21 -12.58 -8.75
CA ALA A 1042 9.83 -12.11 -9.99
C ALA A 1042 11.36 -11.97 -9.82
N LEU A 1043 12.07 -12.01 -10.93
CA LEU A 1043 13.49 -11.65 -11.01
C LEU A 1043 13.63 -10.14 -10.88
N THR A 1044 14.54 -9.70 -10.02
CA THR A 1044 14.87 -8.29 -9.81
C THR A 1044 16.36 -8.04 -9.88
N TYR A 1045 16.74 -6.86 -10.36
CA TYR A 1045 18.12 -6.39 -10.40
C TYR A 1045 18.15 -4.91 -10.06
N GLY A 1046 18.89 -4.53 -9.01
CA GLY A 1046 18.97 -3.13 -8.57
C GLY A 1046 17.65 -2.55 -8.04
N GLY A 1047 16.71 -3.40 -7.60
CA GLY A 1047 15.38 -2.99 -7.12
C GLY A 1047 14.28 -2.99 -8.18
N GLU A 1048 14.62 -3.15 -9.46
CA GLU A 1048 13.70 -3.17 -10.60
C GLU A 1048 13.45 -4.60 -11.09
N VAL A 1049 12.27 -4.86 -11.66
CA VAL A 1049 11.94 -6.17 -12.26
C VAL A 1049 12.75 -6.38 -13.54
N CYS A 1050 13.30 -7.58 -13.72
CA CYS A 1050 14.12 -7.93 -14.87
C CYS A 1050 13.26 -8.21 -16.12
N ASP A 1051 13.72 -7.72 -17.28
CA ASP A 1051 13.27 -8.21 -18.59
C ASP A 1051 13.79 -9.64 -18.81
N ALA A 1052 13.05 -10.64 -18.33
CA ALA A 1052 13.51 -12.02 -18.29
C ALA A 1052 13.18 -12.79 -19.58
N ARG A 1053 14.13 -12.82 -20.52
CA ARG A 1053 14.00 -13.52 -21.81
C ARG A 1053 14.32 -15.02 -21.69
N PHE A 1054 13.65 -15.86 -22.49
CA PHE A 1054 13.90 -17.30 -22.53
C PHE A 1054 13.65 -17.87 -23.93
N GLY A 1055 14.28 -18.99 -24.27
CA GLY A 1055 14.13 -19.66 -25.57
C GLY A 1055 14.35 -21.17 -25.50
N LYS A 1056 14.07 -21.90 -26.59
CA LYS A 1056 14.04 -23.38 -26.60
C LYS A 1056 15.39 -24.01 -26.28
N CYS A 1057 16.41 -23.75 -27.11
CA CYS A 1057 17.75 -24.30 -26.97
C CYS A 1057 18.82 -23.24 -27.29
N CYS A 1058 19.80 -23.05 -26.42
CA CYS A 1058 20.86 -22.05 -26.65
C CYS A 1058 22.03 -22.54 -27.52
N GLY A 1059 22.19 -23.86 -27.72
CA GLY A 1059 23.29 -24.43 -28.52
C GLY A 1059 24.65 -24.47 -27.81
N GLY A 1060 24.65 -24.62 -26.48
CA GLY A 1060 25.83 -24.80 -25.63
C GLY A 1060 26.25 -23.54 -24.87
N ARG A 1061 25.80 -22.37 -25.31
CA ARG A 1061 26.09 -21.09 -24.66
C ARG A 1061 25.01 -20.06 -24.95
N THR A 1062 24.53 -19.37 -23.92
CA THR A 1062 23.53 -18.31 -24.10
C THR A 1062 24.14 -17.08 -24.74
N ASN A 1063 23.30 -16.31 -25.42
CA ASN A 1063 23.64 -15.06 -26.07
C ASN A 1063 23.23 -13.84 -25.22
N GLU A 1064 23.65 -12.64 -25.63
CA GLU A 1064 23.31 -11.40 -24.92
C GLU A 1064 22.20 -10.62 -25.64
N PHE A 1065 21.41 -9.89 -24.85
CA PHE A 1065 20.27 -9.08 -25.33
C PHE A 1065 20.61 -8.17 -26.52
N GLN A 1066 21.81 -7.56 -26.50
CA GLN A 1066 22.22 -6.59 -27.50
C GLN A 1066 22.29 -7.10 -28.95
N TYR A 1067 22.49 -8.40 -29.12
CA TYR A 1067 22.64 -9.02 -30.43
C TYR A 1067 21.30 -9.46 -31.04
N CYS A 1068 20.24 -9.57 -30.24
CA CYS A 1068 18.93 -10.04 -30.70
C CYS A 1068 17.89 -8.92 -30.78
N TRP A 1069 17.88 -7.98 -29.81
CA TRP A 1069 16.94 -6.86 -29.75
C TRP A 1069 17.68 -5.52 -29.85
N ASP A 1070 17.62 -4.70 -28.81
CA ASP A 1070 18.23 -3.38 -28.78
C ASP A 1070 19.70 -3.43 -28.43
N ASN A 1071 20.51 -2.51 -28.95
CA ASN A 1071 21.97 -2.43 -28.69
C ASN A 1071 22.29 -1.95 -27.25
N LEU A 1072 21.60 -2.51 -26.26
CA LEU A 1072 21.66 -2.21 -24.83
C LEU A 1072 22.26 -3.41 -24.10
N ARG A 1073 23.23 -3.14 -23.24
CA ARG A 1073 23.75 -4.15 -22.31
C ARG A 1073 22.81 -4.28 -21.14
N VAL A 1074 22.21 -5.46 -21.00
CA VAL A 1074 21.35 -5.79 -19.87
C VAL A 1074 22.18 -6.60 -18.85
N PRO A 1075 22.49 -6.06 -17.66
CA PRO A 1075 23.49 -6.65 -16.75
C PRO A 1075 23.22 -8.08 -16.29
N TYR A 1076 21.95 -8.49 -16.28
CA TYR A 1076 21.49 -9.81 -15.86
C TYR A 1076 21.21 -10.77 -17.02
N LEU A 1077 21.24 -10.31 -18.28
CA LEU A 1077 21.15 -11.16 -19.48
C LEU A 1077 22.54 -11.32 -20.12
N ARG A 1078 23.48 -11.87 -19.34
CA ARG A 1078 24.84 -12.14 -19.80
C ARG A 1078 24.94 -13.54 -20.39
N SER A 1079 25.89 -13.70 -21.30
CA SER A 1079 26.22 -14.99 -21.88
C SER A 1079 26.82 -15.94 -20.84
N VAL A 1080 26.19 -17.10 -20.65
CA VAL A 1080 26.63 -18.18 -19.77
C VAL A 1080 26.83 -19.47 -20.57
N GLU A 1081 27.79 -20.29 -20.14
CA GLU A 1081 27.97 -21.63 -20.69
C GLU A 1081 26.86 -22.54 -20.16
N ASP A 1082 26.16 -23.21 -21.07
CA ASP A 1082 25.04 -24.09 -20.76
C ASP A 1082 25.35 -25.50 -21.24
N LYS A 1083 25.99 -26.24 -20.35
CA LYS A 1083 26.33 -27.66 -20.51
C LYS A 1083 25.12 -28.60 -20.36
N PHE A 1084 23.92 -28.06 -20.17
CA PHE A 1084 22.70 -28.83 -19.95
C PHE A 1084 21.76 -28.84 -21.17
N CYS A 1085 22.01 -28.02 -22.20
CA CYS A 1085 21.10 -27.90 -23.35
C CYS A 1085 21.23 -29.00 -24.41
N ASP A 1086 22.34 -29.75 -24.43
CA ASP A 1086 22.54 -30.90 -25.32
C ASP A 1086 21.88 -32.15 -24.72
N VAL A 1087 20.57 -32.28 -24.95
CA VAL A 1087 19.76 -33.35 -24.37
C VAL A 1087 19.34 -34.32 -25.47
N HIS A 1088 19.71 -35.59 -25.32
CA HIS A 1088 19.24 -36.68 -26.19
C HIS A 1088 18.17 -37.57 -25.54
N ASP A 1089 17.82 -37.32 -24.27
CA ASP A 1089 16.78 -38.06 -23.57
C ASP A 1089 15.40 -37.70 -24.14
N LYS A 1090 14.87 -38.62 -24.96
CA LYS A 1090 13.54 -38.49 -25.59
C LYS A 1090 12.41 -38.37 -24.57
N ALA A 1091 12.53 -38.99 -23.40
CA ALA A 1091 11.49 -38.94 -22.38
C ALA A 1091 11.41 -37.56 -21.72
N LEU A 1092 12.57 -36.93 -21.47
CA LEU A 1092 12.63 -35.55 -20.98
C LEU A 1092 12.21 -34.54 -22.06
N LEU A 1093 12.71 -34.70 -23.30
CA LEU A 1093 12.31 -33.83 -24.42
C LEU A 1093 10.80 -33.88 -24.67
N ALA A 1094 10.18 -35.06 -24.56
CA ALA A 1094 8.72 -35.22 -24.70
C ALA A 1094 7.90 -34.51 -23.62
N GLN A 1095 8.50 -34.09 -22.51
CA GLN A 1095 7.86 -33.30 -21.46
C GLN A 1095 7.97 -31.80 -21.72
N VAL A 1096 9.08 -31.35 -22.32
CA VAL A 1096 9.39 -29.93 -22.50
C VAL A 1096 8.89 -29.40 -23.85
N LEU A 1097 8.99 -30.22 -24.90
CA LEU A 1097 8.60 -29.86 -26.26
C LEU A 1097 7.17 -30.33 -26.58
N ASN A 1098 6.44 -29.50 -27.30
CA ASN A 1098 5.12 -29.84 -27.82
C ASN A 1098 5.23 -30.92 -28.90
N ASP A 1099 4.13 -31.63 -29.17
CA ASP A 1099 4.16 -32.82 -30.04
C ASP A 1099 4.67 -32.54 -31.46
N TYR A 1100 4.40 -31.34 -31.99
CA TYR A 1100 4.90 -30.88 -33.29
C TYR A 1100 6.40 -30.55 -33.28
N ASP A 1101 6.96 -30.16 -32.14
CA ASP A 1101 8.39 -29.83 -32.01
C ASP A 1101 9.25 -31.08 -31.83
N LEU A 1102 8.68 -32.19 -31.35
CA LEU A 1102 9.38 -33.46 -31.13
C LEU A 1102 9.88 -34.13 -32.41
N GLU A 1103 9.33 -33.75 -33.57
CA GLU A 1103 9.81 -34.23 -34.87
C GLU A 1103 11.17 -33.62 -35.25
N THR A 1104 11.57 -32.53 -34.58
CA THR A 1104 12.86 -31.87 -34.78
C THR A 1104 13.92 -32.50 -33.87
N ALA A 1105 14.62 -33.54 -34.34
CA ALA A 1105 15.60 -34.28 -33.53
C ALA A 1105 17.00 -33.63 -33.48
N ASP A 1106 17.32 -32.77 -34.44
CA ASP A 1106 18.60 -32.10 -34.65
C ASP A 1106 18.54 -30.64 -34.20
N PHE A 1107 17.90 -30.32 -33.07
CA PHE A 1107 17.73 -28.93 -32.63
C PHE A 1107 19.00 -28.33 -32.00
N HIS A 1108 19.87 -29.16 -31.41
CA HIS A 1108 21.12 -28.72 -30.78
C HIS A 1108 22.19 -28.44 -31.84
N ASP A 1109 22.36 -29.35 -32.80
CA ASP A 1109 23.23 -29.22 -33.97
C ASP A 1109 22.42 -29.57 -35.21
N TRP A 1110 22.31 -28.65 -36.17
CA TRP A 1110 21.53 -28.82 -37.39
C TRP A 1110 22.34 -28.45 -38.63
N THR A 1111 21.96 -29.05 -39.76
CA THR A 1111 22.53 -28.72 -41.07
C THR A 1111 21.42 -28.45 -42.07
N VAL A 1112 21.52 -27.34 -42.80
CA VAL A 1112 20.64 -27.04 -43.94
C VAL A 1112 21.50 -26.76 -45.17
N GLN A 1113 21.09 -27.28 -46.32
CA GLN A 1113 21.77 -27.06 -47.59
C GLN A 1113 20.83 -26.36 -48.58
N TYR A 1114 21.36 -25.35 -49.27
CA TYR A 1114 20.68 -24.66 -50.36
C TYR A 1114 21.46 -24.84 -51.65
N THR A 1115 20.75 -24.98 -52.76
CA THR A 1115 21.30 -24.68 -54.08
C THR A 1115 21.41 -23.16 -54.26
N GLN A 1116 22.28 -22.73 -55.18
CA GLN A 1116 22.43 -21.31 -55.52
C GLN A 1116 21.09 -20.63 -55.85
N ARG A 1117 20.20 -21.35 -56.54
CA ARG A 1117 18.87 -20.84 -56.93
C ARG A 1117 17.94 -20.70 -55.72
N GLU A 1118 17.91 -21.68 -54.82
CA GLU A 1118 17.05 -21.60 -53.62
C GLU A 1118 17.49 -20.47 -52.70
N LEU A 1119 18.80 -20.32 -52.47
CA LEU A 1119 19.33 -19.24 -51.64
C LEU A 1119 19.04 -17.87 -52.28
N HIS A 1120 19.22 -17.76 -53.59
CA HIS A 1120 18.83 -16.57 -54.35
C HIS A 1120 17.35 -16.22 -54.14
N ASP A 1121 16.45 -17.17 -54.36
CA ASP A 1121 15.00 -16.92 -54.30
C ASP A 1121 14.56 -16.52 -52.88
N LEU A 1122 15.15 -17.14 -51.85
CA LEU A 1122 14.93 -16.78 -50.44
C LEU A 1122 15.38 -15.35 -50.12
N VAL A 1123 16.63 -15.01 -50.45
CA VAL A 1123 17.21 -13.69 -50.19
C VAL A 1123 16.47 -12.60 -50.97
N CYS A 1124 16.32 -12.76 -52.28
CA CYS A 1124 15.67 -11.76 -53.13
C CYS A 1124 14.19 -11.61 -52.79
N GLY A 1125 13.51 -12.70 -52.45
CA GLY A 1125 12.13 -12.70 -51.98
C GLY A 1125 11.94 -11.95 -50.66
N HIS A 1126 12.79 -12.19 -49.66
CA HIS A 1126 12.70 -11.48 -48.37
C HIS A 1126 13.07 -10.00 -48.49
N LEU A 1127 14.15 -9.69 -49.21
CA LEU A 1127 14.61 -8.31 -49.41
C LEU A 1127 13.74 -7.52 -50.41
N GLN A 1128 12.89 -8.21 -51.20
CA GLN A 1128 12.15 -7.62 -52.31
C GLN A 1128 13.07 -6.84 -53.26
N MET A 1129 14.24 -7.43 -53.57
CA MET A 1129 15.32 -6.80 -54.32
C MET A 1129 16.21 -7.84 -54.99
N GLU A 1130 16.63 -7.58 -56.23
CA GLU A 1130 17.54 -8.45 -56.97
C GLU A 1130 19.00 -8.29 -56.50
N MET A 1131 19.63 -9.40 -56.13
CA MET A 1131 21.02 -9.47 -55.68
C MET A 1131 21.96 -10.08 -56.73
N GLY A 1132 21.41 -10.72 -57.77
CA GLY A 1132 22.14 -11.63 -58.66
C GLY A 1132 22.65 -12.86 -57.92
N ASP A 1133 23.58 -13.60 -58.53
CA ASP A 1133 24.21 -14.77 -57.89
C ASP A 1133 24.77 -14.41 -56.50
N ILE A 1134 24.32 -15.10 -55.45
CA ILE A 1134 24.85 -14.96 -54.09
C ILE A 1134 26.26 -15.57 -54.05
N LEU A 1135 27.25 -14.73 -53.75
CA LEU A 1135 28.66 -15.10 -53.74
C LEU A 1135 29.14 -15.47 -52.33
N ALA A 1136 28.61 -14.79 -51.30
CA ALA A 1136 28.97 -15.07 -49.91
C ALA A 1136 27.88 -14.64 -48.92
N LEU A 1137 27.85 -15.32 -47.78
CA LEU A 1137 27.10 -14.93 -46.57
C LEU A 1137 28.12 -14.73 -45.47
N GLU A 1138 28.41 -13.48 -45.14
CA GLU A 1138 29.51 -13.13 -44.25
C GLU A 1138 28.98 -12.60 -42.91
N PRO A 1139 29.29 -13.28 -41.78
CA PRO A 1139 28.91 -12.76 -40.47
C PRO A 1139 29.73 -11.50 -40.17
N VAL A 1140 29.05 -10.36 -40.04
CA VAL A 1140 29.65 -9.06 -39.71
C VAL A 1140 29.71 -8.87 -38.20
N GLU A 1141 28.68 -9.32 -37.48
CA GLU A 1141 28.61 -9.26 -36.02
C GLU A 1141 28.04 -10.57 -35.48
N VAL A 1142 28.77 -11.17 -34.54
CA VAL A 1142 28.40 -12.44 -33.90
C VAL A 1142 28.42 -12.25 -32.40
N GLY A 1143 27.34 -12.65 -31.74
CA GLY A 1143 27.25 -12.64 -30.29
C GLY A 1143 28.05 -13.78 -29.63
N PRO A 1144 28.29 -13.73 -28.32
CA PRO A 1144 29.06 -14.74 -27.61
C PRO A 1144 28.43 -16.14 -27.62
N GLY A 1145 27.13 -16.27 -27.88
CA GLY A 1145 26.47 -17.55 -28.11
C GLY A 1145 26.53 -18.04 -29.57
N GLY A 1146 27.37 -17.45 -30.42
CA GLY A 1146 27.52 -17.82 -31.84
C GLY A 1146 26.41 -17.28 -32.77
N HIS A 1147 25.39 -16.63 -32.24
CA HIS A 1147 24.27 -16.09 -33.01
C HIS A 1147 24.72 -14.86 -33.82
N ILE A 1148 24.53 -14.91 -35.14
CA ILE A 1148 24.84 -13.80 -36.03
C ILE A 1148 23.79 -12.69 -35.81
N SER A 1149 24.26 -11.50 -35.46
CA SER A 1149 23.44 -10.29 -35.29
C SER A 1149 23.40 -9.43 -36.55
N LEU A 1150 24.49 -9.39 -37.32
CA LEU A 1150 24.56 -8.72 -38.61
C LEU A 1150 25.17 -9.68 -39.63
N LEU A 1151 24.44 -9.98 -40.70
CA LEU A 1151 24.88 -10.82 -41.80
C LEU A 1151 24.98 -9.97 -43.07
N ARG A 1152 26.18 -9.91 -43.67
CA ARG A 1152 26.36 -9.31 -44.98
C ARG A 1152 26.14 -10.37 -46.06
N VAL A 1153 25.15 -10.13 -46.89
CA VAL A 1153 24.85 -10.92 -48.09
C VAL A 1153 25.54 -10.26 -49.27
N VAL A 1154 26.53 -10.94 -49.86
CA VAL A 1154 27.28 -10.46 -51.02
C VAL A 1154 26.71 -11.13 -52.27
N GLY A 1155 25.97 -10.37 -53.07
CA GLY A 1155 25.51 -10.77 -54.39
C GLY A 1155 26.42 -10.24 -55.50
N ARG A 1156 26.33 -10.82 -56.69
CA ARG A 1156 27.08 -10.36 -57.87
C ARG A 1156 26.80 -8.90 -58.23
N GLU A 1157 25.56 -8.45 -58.03
CA GLU A 1157 25.16 -7.09 -58.43
C GLU A 1157 25.32 -6.07 -57.31
N ARG A 1158 25.22 -6.51 -56.04
CA ARG A 1158 25.23 -5.63 -54.87
C ARG A 1158 25.44 -6.44 -53.58
N GLU A 1159 25.71 -5.72 -52.49
CA GLU A 1159 25.74 -6.26 -51.13
C GLU A 1159 24.63 -5.67 -50.26
N MET A 1160 24.15 -6.45 -49.28
CA MET A 1160 23.12 -6.04 -48.33
C MET A 1160 23.49 -6.57 -46.94
N THR A 1161 23.49 -5.71 -45.93
CA THR A 1161 23.65 -6.13 -44.53
C THR A 1161 22.28 -6.30 -43.87
N VAL A 1162 21.93 -7.52 -43.50
CA VAL A 1162 20.69 -7.85 -42.79
C VAL A 1162 20.98 -8.00 -41.31
N GLY A 1163 20.23 -7.30 -40.48
CA GLY A 1163 20.49 -7.18 -39.06
C GLY A 1163 19.35 -7.63 -38.16
N LYS A 1164 19.77 -8.05 -36.96
CA LYS A 1164 19.04 -8.78 -35.92
C LYS A 1164 18.73 -10.22 -36.29
N GLU A 1165 18.82 -11.07 -35.28
CA GLU A 1165 18.80 -12.53 -35.40
C GLU A 1165 17.53 -13.05 -36.12
N LEU A 1166 16.37 -12.51 -35.77
CA LEU A 1166 15.10 -12.99 -36.30
C LEU A 1166 14.91 -12.67 -37.80
N GLU A 1167 15.40 -11.51 -38.26
CA GLU A 1167 15.36 -11.16 -39.69
C GLU A 1167 16.26 -12.07 -40.52
N ILE A 1168 17.45 -12.39 -40.02
CA ILE A 1168 18.38 -13.31 -40.68
C ILE A 1168 17.73 -14.69 -40.83
N ARG A 1169 17.03 -15.16 -39.79
CA ARG A 1169 16.32 -16.46 -39.80
C ARG A 1169 15.13 -16.49 -40.75
N ARG A 1170 14.38 -15.39 -40.85
CA ARG A 1170 13.24 -15.25 -41.78
C ARG A 1170 13.72 -15.16 -43.23
N MET A 1171 14.84 -14.47 -43.48
CA MET A 1171 15.41 -14.37 -44.82
C MET A 1171 15.87 -15.72 -45.37
N LEU A 1172 16.42 -16.59 -44.53
CA LEU A 1172 17.05 -17.84 -44.96
C LEU A 1172 16.11 -19.06 -44.89
N SER A 1173 14.80 -18.88 -44.71
CA SER A 1173 13.86 -20.01 -44.68
C SER A 1173 12.45 -19.58 -45.08
N HIS A 1174 11.74 -20.45 -45.82
CA HIS A 1174 10.33 -20.25 -46.15
C HIS A 1174 9.39 -20.40 -44.95
N THR A 1175 9.85 -21.07 -43.87
CA THR A 1175 9.08 -21.20 -42.63
C THR A 1175 9.79 -20.49 -41.49
N HIS A 1176 10.91 -21.04 -41.04
CA HIS A 1176 11.77 -20.47 -40.01
C HIS A 1176 13.10 -21.23 -40.00
N LEU A 1177 14.23 -20.51 -39.92
CA LEU A 1177 15.51 -21.10 -39.55
C LEU A 1177 15.55 -21.28 -38.03
N LYS A 1178 16.16 -22.36 -37.53
CA LYS A 1178 16.14 -22.70 -36.09
C LYS A 1178 16.83 -21.64 -35.23
N SER A 1179 17.99 -21.15 -35.64
CA SER A 1179 18.70 -20.03 -35.00
C SER A 1179 19.54 -19.27 -36.04
N SER A 1180 20.12 -18.12 -35.69
CA SER A 1180 21.18 -17.49 -36.49
C SER A 1180 22.59 -17.94 -36.09
N ALA A 1181 22.72 -18.93 -35.20
CA ALA A 1181 24.01 -19.43 -34.73
C ALA A 1181 24.55 -20.50 -35.67
N PHE A 1182 25.04 -20.08 -36.85
CA PHE A 1182 25.55 -20.99 -37.86
C PHE A 1182 26.86 -20.52 -38.49
N THR A 1183 27.55 -21.47 -39.11
CA THR A 1183 28.68 -21.23 -40.01
C THR A 1183 28.28 -21.57 -41.44
N VAL A 1184 28.95 -20.96 -42.41
CA VAL A 1184 28.63 -21.09 -43.84
C VAL A 1184 29.76 -21.84 -44.54
N GLU A 1185 29.43 -22.89 -45.25
CA GLU A 1185 30.33 -23.64 -46.12
C GLU A 1185 29.86 -23.51 -47.57
N LEU A 1186 30.74 -22.99 -48.43
CA LEU A 1186 30.48 -22.80 -49.85
C LEU A 1186 31.11 -23.94 -50.64
N LEU A 1187 30.32 -24.63 -51.47
CA LEU A 1187 30.73 -25.83 -52.17
C LEU A 1187 30.48 -25.71 -53.69
N ASP A 1188 31.27 -26.47 -54.44
CA ASP A 1188 31.19 -26.61 -55.91
C ASP A 1188 31.27 -25.28 -56.67
N GLU A 1189 32.28 -24.46 -56.41
CA GLU A 1189 32.44 -23.17 -57.08
C GLU A 1189 32.66 -23.29 -58.61
N CYS A 1190 31.80 -22.64 -59.38
CA CYS A 1190 31.90 -22.53 -60.83
C CYS A 1190 32.07 -21.06 -61.22
N GLY A 1191 33.26 -20.68 -61.71
CA GLY A 1191 33.54 -19.31 -62.14
C GLY A 1191 33.42 -18.26 -61.02
N GLY A 1192 33.75 -18.65 -59.78
CA GLY A 1192 33.64 -17.79 -58.59
C GLY A 1192 32.23 -17.69 -57.99
N ILE A 1193 31.29 -18.54 -58.43
CA ILE A 1193 29.93 -18.63 -57.88
C ILE A 1193 29.76 -20.00 -57.18
N PRO A 1194 29.43 -20.04 -55.89
CA PRO A 1194 29.11 -21.31 -55.22
C PRO A 1194 27.84 -21.92 -55.81
N GLN A 1195 27.84 -23.22 -56.09
CA GLN A 1195 26.63 -23.91 -56.58
C GLN A 1195 25.81 -24.52 -55.44
N ARG A 1196 26.45 -24.76 -54.28
CA ARG A 1196 25.82 -25.21 -53.05
C ARG A 1196 26.33 -24.42 -51.85
N VAL A 1197 25.42 -24.10 -50.94
CA VAL A 1197 25.71 -23.41 -49.67
C VAL A 1197 25.17 -24.26 -48.53
N VAL A 1198 26.03 -24.67 -47.60
CA VAL A 1198 25.67 -25.46 -46.42
C VAL A 1198 25.79 -24.59 -45.18
N LEU A 1199 24.73 -24.55 -44.37
CA LEU A 1199 24.71 -23.92 -43.06
C LEU A 1199 24.83 -24.99 -41.98
N HIS A 1200 25.86 -24.90 -41.15
CA HIS A 1200 26.03 -25.74 -39.96
C HIS A 1200 25.70 -24.90 -38.73
N GLY A 1201 24.53 -25.14 -38.14
CA GLY A 1201 23.96 -24.32 -37.09
C GLY A 1201 23.76 -25.03 -35.76
N HIS A 1202 23.61 -24.24 -34.71
CA HIS A 1202 23.47 -24.70 -33.33
C HIS A 1202 22.27 -24.04 -32.65
N GLY A 1203 21.61 -24.78 -31.75
CA GLY A 1203 20.49 -24.28 -30.95
C GLY A 1203 19.23 -23.92 -31.74
N TRP A 1204 18.22 -23.47 -30.99
CA TRP A 1204 16.88 -23.18 -31.48
C TRP A 1204 16.27 -21.99 -30.71
N GLY A 1205 16.07 -20.88 -31.42
CA GLY A 1205 15.62 -19.60 -30.87
C GLY A 1205 16.74 -18.57 -30.78
N HIS A 1206 16.49 -17.47 -30.07
CA HIS A 1206 17.39 -16.32 -29.96
C HIS A 1206 18.54 -16.52 -28.95
N GLY A 1207 18.50 -17.59 -28.15
CA GLY A 1207 19.56 -17.99 -27.22
C GLY A 1207 19.80 -17.08 -26.01
N VAL A 1208 18.97 -16.06 -25.75
CA VAL A 1208 19.16 -15.08 -24.66
C VAL A 1208 18.38 -15.47 -23.42
N GLY A 1209 19.03 -15.38 -22.25
CA GLY A 1209 18.42 -15.69 -20.95
C GLY A 1209 18.24 -17.20 -20.74
N MET A 1210 17.09 -17.63 -20.22
CA MET A 1210 16.89 -19.03 -19.83
C MET A 1210 16.71 -19.97 -21.02
N CYS A 1211 17.53 -21.01 -21.12
CA CYS A 1211 17.33 -22.12 -22.05
C CYS A 1211 16.29 -23.10 -21.48
N GLN A 1212 15.17 -23.33 -22.18
CA GLN A 1212 14.09 -24.20 -21.71
C GLN A 1212 14.55 -25.66 -21.56
N ILE A 1213 15.22 -26.22 -22.57
CA ILE A 1213 15.73 -27.60 -22.53
C ILE A 1213 16.80 -27.75 -21.44
N GLY A 1214 17.75 -26.80 -21.34
CA GLY A 1214 18.77 -26.80 -20.29
C GLY A 1214 18.18 -26.68 -18.88
N ALA A 1215 17.21 -25.79 -18.67
CA ALA A 1215 16.51 -25.63 -17.39
C ALA A 1215 15.73 -26.90 -16.98
N ALA A 1216 15.09 -27.59 -17.93
CA ALA A 1216 14.42 -28.84 -17.66
C ALA A 1216 15.41 -29.98 -17.34
N ALA A 1217 16.56 -30.04 -18.02
CA ALA A 1217 17.63 -30.98 -17.70
C ALA A 1217 18.24 -30.72 -16.32
N MET A 1218 18.45 -29.46 -15.93
CA MET A 1218 18.85 -29.09 -14.58
C MET A 1218 17.80 -29.56 -13.55
N ALA A 1219 16.52 -29.28 -13.77
CA ALA A 1219 15.47 -29.74 -12.87
C ALA A 1219 15.43 -31.28 -12.73
N ALA A 1220 15.60 -32.01 -13.85
CA ALA A 1220 15.68 -33.48 -13.84
C ALA A 1220 16.92 -34.01 -13.10
N GLN A 1221 18.00 -33.24 -13.03
CA GLN A 1221 19.22 -33.54 -12.27
C GLN A 1221 19.14 -33.13 -10.79
N GLY A 1222 18.01 -32.55 -10.34
CA GLY A 1222 17.74 -32.22 -8.94
C GLY A 1222 18.08 -30.79 -8.52
N TYR A 1223 18.41 -29.90 -9.47
CA TYR A 1223 18.55 -28.47 -9.19
C TYR A 1223 17.19 -27.84 -8.95
N ASP A 1224 17.11 -26.93 -7.96
CA ASP A 1224 15.87 -26.22 -7.68
C ASP A 1224 15.64 -25.02 -8.61
N SER A 1225 14.44 -24.45 -8.55
CA SER A 1225 14.08 -23.28 -9.36
C SER A 1225 14.97 -22.06 -9.11
N HIS A 1226 15.52 -21.89 -7.90
CA HIS A 1226 16.46 -20.81 -7.61
C HIS A 1226 17.80 -21.04 -8.31
N ASP A 1227 18.36 -22.25 -8.22
CA ASP A 1227 19.61 -22.64 -8.90
C ASP A 1227 19.51 -22.45 -10.42
N ILE A 1228 18.39 -22.87 -11.01
CA ILE A 1228 18.10 -22.70 -12.44
C ILE A 1228 18.10 -21.21 -12.80
N LEU A 1229 17.38 -20.37 -12.04
CA LEU A 1229 17.28 -18.94 -12.33
C LEU A 1229 18.63 -18.23 -12.16
N MET A 1230 19.39 -18.54 -11.11
CA MET A 1230 20.69 -17.91 -10.86
C MET A 1230 21.76 -18.35 -11.87
N HIS A 1231 21.61 -19.53 -12.48
CA HIS A 1231 22.45 -19.96 -13.59
C HIS A 1231 22.27 -19.08 -14.83
N TYR A 1232 21.03 -18.81 -15.25
CA TYR A 1232 20.75 -18.06 -16.48
C TYR A 1232 20.70 -16.54 -16.30
N TYR A 1233 20.31 -16.04 -15.12
CA TYR A 1233 20.17 -14.61 -14.84
C TYR A 1233 21.20 -14.14 -13.81
N THR A 1234 22.47 -14.13 -14.22
CA THR A 1234 23.57 -13.78 -13.32
C THR A 1234 23.39 -12.39 -12.69
N ASN A 1235 23.61 -12.28 -11.38
CA ASN A 1235 23.43 -11.07 -10.56
C ASN A 1235 21.97 -10.63 -10.30
N ALA A 1236 20.97 -11.30 -10.85
CA ALA A 1236 19.58 -11.06 -10.46
C ALA A 1236 19.28 -11.69 -9.09
N SER A 1237 18.13 -11.35 -8.51
CA SER A 1237 17.59 -11.94 -7.29
C SER A 1237 16.12 -12.29 -7.49
N VAL A 1238 15.58 -13.23 -6.72
CA VAL A 1238 14.15 -13.55 -6.74
C VAL A 1238 13.48 -12.79 -5.60
N THR A 1239 12.51 -11.93 -5.92
CA THR A 1239 11.81 -11.08 -4.94
C THR A 1239 10.30 -11.20 -5.11
N ARG A 1240 9.56 -11.17 -4.00
CA ARG A 1240 8.10 -11.07 -4.01
C ARG A 1240 7.68 -9.62 -4.21
N ILE A 1241 6.95 -9.34 -5.27
CA ILE A 1241 6.56 -7.97 -5.69
C ILE A 1241 5.06 -7.68 -5.48
N TYR A 1242 4.23 -8.71 -5.27
CA TYR A 1242 2.85 -8.62 -4.81
C TYR A 1242 2.44 -9.92 -4.11
N GLU A 1243 1.34 -9.92 -3.36
CA GLU A 1243 0.87 -11.07 -2.57
C GLU A 1243 -0.04 -12.04 -3.33
#